data_AF-A0A924TXN2-F1
#
_entry.id   AF-A0A924TXN2-F1
#
_cell.length_a   1.000
_cell.length_b   1.000
_cell.length_c   1.000
_cell.angle_alpha   90.00
_cell.angle_beta   90.00
_cell.angle_gamma   90.00
#
_symmetry.space_group_name_H-M   'P 1'
#
loop_
_entity.id
_entity.type
_entity.pdbx_description
1 polymer ?
#
loop_
_entity_poly.entity_id
_entity_poly.type
_entity_poly.pdbx_seq_one_letter_code
_entity_poly.pdbx_strand_id
1 'polypeptide(L)'
;MLRAVEREDYGNRPVIDLVTAAQALVRHPCVAWARDPTQFIEVSEALPALEIMTQGEHITFRLLDPVRTAAHRLEEAHDDLLPQRWRQQRAKLRNVMLLADGAAHARLVRLTPAQLRVAELVSQGWKVPVAARAELDAALRVLAAHFQVASDAEAGHEVEPSTLLRAELTPQGNGLRLHLLAAPFGDFGPRLAPGSGRERVTTVHQGVTLSTRRDLAGEQSALQGLLDAIDFLGGVGDDDSHDWSLDEPQQALTAVEALSGLASSIVTEWPKGKPMRVRAVTDAAIKLQAVSKGDWLELDGELQLDGGEVLRLRQLLDLVQASRSRYVALGEGDFLALGDALRQQLADLAALAQTHGKQAGQRLSGVAALAWEASGHSLTLEGDAAWRKRSQAWAKAQERVFDLPGGLAAELRDYQLEGYRWLMRLGASGFGAVLADDMGLGKTVQTLAMLLQRAAGGPALVVAPTSVCGNWLAETARFAPGLQVELYGDVPGGDGAEGVEDELSDADEPAAVSANPSTNSRTNANANANAAEAAPDNARRAARRRQVRALGPGQVLVCSYALLQIDADLLAGPQWHSVVLDEAQAIKNPGTRRAKAALALQSDFRLALTGTPIENRLGELWSIMGFCNPGLLGSAEQFTQRFANLIERSDDPQAKAQASRRLRRLLSPFLLRRTKAEVLTDLPPRTEIVHDVVPGTKERALLEALRQQAEASVAQAVSANAQAGGGKQGQNQFHVLAALARLRRAACDPRLVAPELGIVGAKVQEFERLAVELVAGRHKALVFSQFTDFLALLRERLDAAGLSYQYLDGSTPAAERSKRVAAFQAGQGDLFLISLKAGGFGLNLTMADYVIITDPWWNPAAEEQASARAHRIGQARPVTVYRLVTQGSIEEKIVRLHRSKRDLAEGILSGHDAAAPIDAAQLMDLLKAQ
;
A
#
# COMPACT_ATOMS: atom_id res chain seq x y z
N MET A 1 29.61 26.89 52.22
CA MET A 1 30.85 26.09 52.03
C MET A 1 32.14 26.77 52.50
N LEU A 2 32.37 28.09 52.32
CA LEU A 2 33.64 28.73 52.72
C LEU A 2 34.00 28.61 54.23
N ARG A 3 32.99 28.50 55.11
CA ARG A 3 33.18 28.25 56.56
C ARG A 3 33.66 26.82 56.89
N ALA A 4 33.59 25.90 55.94
CA ALA A 4 34.09 24.54 56.07
C ALA A 4 35.55 24.40 55.59
N VAL A 5 36.18 25.50 55.14
CA VAL A 5 37.57 25.49 54.66
C VAL A 5 38.49 25.95 55.78
N GLU A 6 39.29 25.05 56.30
CA GLU A 6 40.34 25.29 57.30
C GLU A 6 41.72 25.35 56.61
N ARG A 7 42.74 25.90 57.28
CA ARG A 7 44.13 25.87 56.80
C ARG A 7 44.90 24.78 57.53
N GLU A 8 45.76 24.07 56.81
CA GLU A 8 46.58 23.00 57.38
C GLU A 8 47.74 23.55 58.24
N ASP A 9 48.01 22.93 59.39
CA ASP A 9 48.94 23.43 60.42
C ASP A 9 50.41 23.55 59.94
N TYR A 10 50.80 22.79 58.90
CA TYR A 10 52.19 22.77 58.37
C TYR A 10 52.29 23.07 56.87
N GLY A 11 51.21 23.52 56.25
CA GLY A 11 51.18 23.89 54.85
C GLY A 11 49.99 24.81 54.59
N ASN A 12 50.19 25.90 53.85
CA ASN A 12 49.13 26.88 53.57
C ASN A 12 48.05 26.36 52.59
N ARG A 13 47.80 25.04 52.57
CA ARG A 13 46.80 24.39 51.73
C ARG A 13 45.43 24.43 52.43
N PRO A 14 44.38 24.87 51.72
CA PRO A 14 43.01 24.80 52.24
C PRO A 14 42.55 23.35 52.32
N VAL A 15 41.96 22.96 53.44
CA VAL A 15 41.41 21.63 53.72
C VAL A 15 39.95 21.78 54.12
N ILE A 16 39.10 20.84 53.72
CA ILE A 16 37.67 20.89 54.03
C ILE A 16 37.38 20.09 55.32
N ASP A 17 36.74 20.71 56.30
CA ASP A 17 36.08 20.02 57.41
C ASP A 17 34.80 19.36 56.89
N LEU A 18 34.86 18.05 56.72
CA LEU A 18 33.79 17.23 56.15
C LEU A 18 32.49 17.28 56.97
N VAL A 19 32.54 17.50 58.28
CA VAL A 19 31.34 17.59 59.12
C VAL A 19 30.62 18.91 58.88
N THR A 20 31.37 20.01 58.88
CA THR A 20 30.83 21.35 58.57
C THR A 20 30.40 21.44 57.10
N ALA A 21 31.11 20.77 56.19
CA ALA A 21 30.74 20.69 54.78
C ALA A 21 29.44 19.92 54.57
N ALA A 22 29.26 18.76 55.22
CA ALA A 22 28.03 17.97 55.13
C ALA A 22 26.80 18.77 55.60
N GLN A 23 26.93 19.54 56.69
CA GLN A 23 25.86 20.44 57.16
C GLN A 23 25.52 21.54 56.15
N ALA A 24 26.52 22.05 55.43
CA ALA A 24 26.34 23.07 54.42
C ALA A 24 25.67 22.55 53.13
N LEU A 25 25.49 21.22 52.97
CA LEU A 25 24.75 20.63 51.85
C LEU A 25 23.25 20.73 52.02
N VAL A 26 22.76 20.82 53.26
CA VAL A 26 21.32 20.90 53.55
C VAL A 26 20.72 22.13 52.87
N ARG A 27 19.68 21.93 52.06
CA ARG A 27 19.00 22.94 51.22
C ARG A 27 19.90 23.65 50.20
N HIS A 28 21.07 23.10 49.89
CA HIS A 28 21.94 23.68 48.87
C HIS A 28 21.39 23.34 47.46
N PRO A 29 21.14 24.33 46.59
CA PRO A 29 20.41 24.11 45.33
C PRO A 29 21.21 23.36 44.26
N CYS A 30 22.53 23.23 44.43
CA CYS A 30 23.44 22.65 43.44
C CYS A 30 24.17 21.39 43.94
N VAL A 31 23.52 20.55 44.74
CA VAL A 31 24.07 19.24 45.12
C VAL A 31 23.66 18.22 44.07
N ALA A 32 24.55 17.33 43.64
CA ALA A 32 24.25 16.27 42.69
C ALA A 32 25.01 15.00 43.06
N TRP A 33 24.54 13.84 42.60
CA TRP A 33 25.28 12.59 42.76
C TRP A 33 26.49 12.58 41.81
N ALA A 34 27.64 12.04 42.26
CA ALA A 34 28.82 11.95 41.39
C ALA A 34 28.57 11.12 40.11
N ARG A 35 27.63 10.17 40.16
CA ARG A 35 27.19 9.33 39.04
C ARG A 35 26.25 10.05 38.06
N ASP A 36 25.59 11.12 38.48
CA ASP A 36 24.73 11.96 37.63
C ASP A 36 24.88 13.44 38.04
N PRO A 37 25.92 14.12 37.55
CA PRO A 37 26.21 15.50 37.92
C PRO A 37 25.22 16.50 37.32
N THR A 38 24.30 16.07 36.44
CA THR A 38 23.32 16.93 35.77
C THR A 38 21.99 17.01 36.50
N GLN A 39 21.70 16.02 37.35
CA GLN A 39 20.52 16.00 38.20
C GLN A 39 20.84 16.55 39.59
N PHE A 40 20.38 17.77 39.87
CA PHE A 40 20.45 18.31 41.22
C PHE A 40 19.48 17.59 42.16
N ILE A 41 19.94 17.33 43.38
CA ILE A 41 19.22 16.66 44.44
C ILE A 41 19.00 17.61 45.61
N GLU A 42 17.86 17.47 46.29
CA GLU A 42 17.59 18.20 47.53
C GLU A 42 18.10 17.40 48.73
N VAL A 43 18.90 18.04 49.58
CA VAL A 43 19.37 17.47 50.84
C VAL A 43 18.60 18.07 52.01
N SER A 44 17.91 17.24 52.79
CA SER A 44 17.20 17.65 54.00
C SER A 44 17.83 17.04 55.26
N GLU A 45 17.76 17.74 56.38
CA GLU A 45 18.12 17.15 57.68
C GLU A 45 16.99 16.26 58.20
N ALA A 46 17.32 15.09 58.73
CA ALA A 46 16.36 14.13 59.26
C ALA A 46 16.81 13.53 60.60
N LEU A 47 15.83 13.07 61.41
CA LEU A 47 16.08 12.28 62.61
C LEU A 47 16.42 10.84 62.23
N PRO A 48 17.22 10.12 63.04
CA PRO A 48 17.51 8.71 62.80
C PRO A 48 16.25 7.85 62.86
N ALA A 49 16.13 6.88 61.96
CA ALA A 49 14.98 6.00 61.84
C ALA A 49 15.14 4.75 62.72
N LEU A 50 14.13 4.53 63.58
CA LEU A 50 14.04 3.40 64.50
C LEU A 50 12.76 2.62 64.23
N GLU A 51 12.91 1.35 63.87
CA GLU A 51 11.83 0.39 63.69
C GLU A 51 11.56 -0.36 65.00
N ILE A 52 10.27 -0.55 65.30
CA ILE A 52 9.80 -1.33 66.44
C ILE A 52 8.94 -2.47 65.93
N MET A 53 9.32 -3.70 66.24
CA MET A 53 8.64 -4.92 65.78
C MET A 53 8.12 -5.70 66.99
N THR A 54 6.94 -6.32 66.86
CA THR A 54 6.44 -7.26 67.88
C THR A 54 6.65 -8.69 67.36
N GLN A 55 7.45 -9.48 68.05
CA GLN A 55 7.79 -10.87 67.70
C GLN A 55 7.49 -11.80 68.87
N GLY A 56 6.38 -12.55 68.81
CA GLY A 56 5.94 -13.43 69.89
C GLY A 56 5.64 -12.65 71.18
N GLU A 57 6.24 -13.05 72.31
CA GLU A 57 6.08 -12.37 73.61
C GLU A 57 7.06 -11.19 73.83
N HIS A 58 7.80 -10.79 72.80
CA HIS A 58 8.80 -9.72 72.89
C HIS A 58 8.62 -8.62 71.84
N ILE A 59 8.93 -7.40 72.24
CA ILE A 59 9.09 -6.23 71.38
C ILE A 59 10.58 -6.07 71.11
N THR A 60 10.95 -6.00 69.84
CA THR A 60 12.33 -5.83 69.37
C THR A 60 12.48 -4.50 68.64
N PHE A 61 13.70 -3.96 68.68
CA PHE A 61 14.05 -2.70 68.08
C PHE A 61 15.07 -2.93 66.98
N ARG A 62 14.95 -2.18 65.89
CA ARG A 62 15.91 -2.21 64.79
C ARG A 62 16.17 -0.79 64.31
N LEU A 63 17.44 -0.40 64.20
CA LEU A 63 17.76 0.81 63.46
C LEU A 63 17.73 0.52 61.95
N LEU A 64 17.03 1.37 61.22
CA LEU A 64 16.96 1.29 59.76
C LEU A 64 18.16 1.99 59.12
N ASP A 65 18.71 3.00 59.78
CA ASP A 65 19.90 3.69 59.32
C ASP A 65 21.17 2.90 59.70
N PRO A 66 22.18 2.79 58.81
CA PRO A 66 23.42 2.07 59.05
C PRO A 66 24.34 2.82 60.04
N VAL A 67 23.99 2.79 61.32
CA VAL A 67 24.76 3.43 62.41
C VAL A 67 25.97 2.58 62.78
N ARG A 68 27.15 3.21 62.84
CA ARG A 68 28.39 2.54 63.28
C ARG A 68 28.44 2.41 64.80
N THR A 69 28.12 1.22 65.33
CA THR A 69 28.17 0.89 66.77
C THR A 69 29.49 0.24 67.20
N ALA A 70 29.66 -0.05 68.51
CA ALA A 70 30.86 -0.68 69.05
C ALA A 70 31.21 -2.05 68.44
N ALA A 71 30.22 -2.79 67.94
CA ALA A 71 30.42 -4.06 67.26
C ALA A 71 31.24 -3.92 65.95
N HIS A 72 31.22 -2.73 65.34
CA HIS A 72 32.01 -2.40 64.15
C HIS A 72 33.46 -1.96 64.47
N ARG A 73 33.88 -1.91 65.75
CA ARG A 73 35.26 -1.53 66.15
C ARG A 73 36.31 -2.56 65.73
N LEU A 74 35.92 -3.82 65.48
CA LEU A 74 36.87 -4.88 65.07
C LEU A 74 37.39 -4.70 63.63
N GLU A 75 36.71 -3.90 62.80
CA GLU A 75 37.13 -3.58 61.42
C GLU A 75 38.08 -2.36 61.36
N GLU A 76 38.32 -1.67 62.47
CA GLU A 76 39.08 -0.40 62.56
C GLU A 76 40.51 -0.58 63.12
N ALA A 77 41.10 -1.78 63.06
CA ALA A 77 42.47 -2.03 63.50
C ALA A 77 43.55 -1.20 62.74
N HIS A 78 43.17 -0.50 61.68
CA HIS A 78 44.02 0.37 60.87
C HIS A 78 43.93 1.86 61.23
N ASP A 79 43.03 2.28 62.11
CA ASP A 79 42.84 3.71 62.43
C ASP A 79 44.03 4.28 63.23
N ASP A 80 44.74 3.47 64.03
CA ASP A 80 45.91 3.91 64.80
C ASP A 80 47.11 4.30 63.93
N LEU A 81 47.14 3.84 62.67
CA LEU A 81 48.15 4.20 61.67
C LEU A 81 47.86 5.55 60.99
N LEU A 82 46.66 6.13 61.20
CA LEU A 82 46.32 7.42 60.65
C LEU A 82 46.93 8.57 61.48
N PRO A 83 47.40 9.64 60.83
CA PRO A 83 47.80 10.87 61.54
C PRO A 83 46.68 11.36 62.47
N GLN A 84 47.04 11.92 63.62
CA GLN A 84 46.11 12.30 64.70
C GLN A 84 44.90 13.12 64.21
N ARG A 85 45.12 14.02 63.24
CA ARG A 85 44.07 14.80 62.57
C ARG A 85 43.03 13.94 61.84
N TRP A 86 43.46 12.96 61.05
CA TRP A 86 42.53 12.10 60.29
C TRP A 86 41.75 11.19 61.22
N ARG A 87 42.36 10.76 62.34
CA ARG A 87 41.65 10.10 63.44
C ARG A 87 40.59 11.01 64.06
N GLN A 88 40.92 12.27 64.34
CA GLN A 88 39.97 13.25 64.87
C GLN A 88 38.82 13.56 63.90
N GLN A 89 39.09 13.75 62.61
CA GLN A 89 38.05 13.98 61.59
C GLN A 89 37.17 12.74 61.37
N ARG A 90 37.75 11.54 61.27
CA ARG A 90 36.98 10.29 61.20
C ARG A 90 36.11 10.11 62.43
N ALA A 91 36.64 10.37 63.63
CA ALA A 91 35.86 10.31 64.87
C ALA A 91 34.66 11.26 64.87
N LYS A 92 34.81 12.48 64.32
CA LYS A 92 33.71 13.45 64.17
C LYS A 92 32.66 13.01 63.13
N LEU A 93 33.07 12.34 62.06
CA LEU A 93 32.16 11.82 61.02
C LEU A 93 31.38 10.57 61.44
N ARG A 94 31.77 9.87 62.50
CA ARG A 94 31.05 8.67 62.99
C ARG A 94 29.57 8.93 63.30
N ASN A 95 29.22 10.18 63.60
CA ASN A 95 27.89 10.57 64.03
C ASN A 95 27.11 11.29 62.92
N VAL A 96 27.62 11.33 61.69
CA VAL A 96 27.01 12.04 60.56
C VAL A 96 26.86 11.08 59.38
N MET A 97 25.66 10.97 58.83
CA MET A 97 25.33 10.05 57.76
C MET A 97 24.58 10.80 56.66
N LEU A 98 24.94 10.55 55.41
CA LEU A 98 24.21 11.03 54.25
C LEU A 98 23.63 9.82 53.52
N LEU A 99 22.30 9.70 53.51
CA LEU A 99 21.57 8.56 52.98
C LEU A 99 20.78 9.01 51.74
N ALA A 100 20.83 8.21 50.67
CA ALA A 100 20.00 8.45 49.49
C ALA A 100 18.53 8.13 49.82
N ASP A 101 17.62 9.00 49.41
CA ASP A 101 16.19 8.89 49.69
C ASP A 101 15.40 9.09 48.38
N GLY A 102 15.62 8.18 47.43
CA GLY A 102 15.15 8.29 46.04
C GLY A 102 16.19 8.92 45.09
N ALA A 103 15.79 9.13 43.83
CA ALA A 103 16.71 9.62 42.79
C ALA A 103 17.07 11.12 42.95
N ALA A 104 16.14 11.93 43.44
CA ALA A 104 16.26 13.39 43.54
C ALA A 104 16.40 13.94 44.98
N HIS A 105 16.41 13.07 46.00
CA HIS A 105 16.47 13.49 47.41
C HIS A 105 17.52 12.70 48.20
N ALA A 106 18.11 13.35 49.21
CA ALA A 106 18.99 12.72 50.18
C ALA A 106 18.73 13.28 51.59
N ARG A 107 18.93 12.45 52.61
CA ARG A 107 18.76 12.81 54.02
C ARG A 107 20.09 12.84 54.75
N LEU A 108 20.38 13.95 55.43
CA LEU A 108 21.50 14.09 56.35
C LEU A 108 21.02 13.78 57.77
N VAL A 109 21.55 12.72 58.38
CA VAL A 109 21.23 12.29 59.75
C VAL A 109 22.44 12.58 60.65
N ARG A 110 22.20 13.28 61.76
CA ARG A 110 23.21 13.59 62.78
C ARG A 110 22.80 13.00 64.13
N LEU A 111 23.65 12.13 64.68
CA LEU A 111 23.39 11.46 65.95
C LEU A 111 23.94 12.26 67.14
N THR A 112 23.08 12.52 68.10
CA THR A 112 23.41 13.05 69.43
C THR A 112 23.98 11.94 70.33
N PRO A 113 24.70 12.29 71.41
CA PRO A 113 25.18 11.32 72.39
C PRO A 113 24.07 10.46 73.01
N ALA A 114 22.84 10.98 73.11
CA ALA A 114 21.69 10.22 73.60
C ALA A 114 21.23 9.18 72.57
N GLN A 115 21.09 9.57 71.29
CA GLN A 115 20.72 8.67 70.21
C GLN A 115 21.76 7.58 69.98
N LEU A 116 23.06 7.88 70.12
CA LEU A 116 24.14 6.88 70.02
C LEU A 116 24.03 5.79 71.08
N ARG A 117 23.71 6.15 72.34
CA ARG A 117 23.52 5.17 73.41
C ARG A 117 22.34 4.25 73.13
N VAL A 118 21.25 4.80 72.61
CA VAL A 118 20.08 4.01 72.18
C VAL A 118 20.45 3.10 71.02
N ALA A 119 21.19 3.59 70.02
CA ALA A 119 21.66 2.77 68.91
C ALA A 119 22.58 1.63 69.34
N GLU A 120 23.43 1.87 70.34
CA GLU A 120 24.30 0.86 70.93
C GLU A 120 23.49 -0.24 71.64
N LEU A 121 22.48 0.14 72.44
CA LEU A 121 21.55 -0.80 73.08
C LEU A 121 20.78 -1.64 72.04
N VAL A 122 20.24 -1.00 71.01
CA VAL A 122 19.48 -1.68 69.94
C VAL A 122 20.38 -2.68 69.20
N SER A 123 21.63 -2.32 68.90
CA SER A 123 22.59 -3.22 68.23
C SER A 123 22.99 -4.46 69.05
N GLN A 124 22.83 -4.42 70.37
CA GLN A 124 23.09 -5.56 71.27
C GLN A 124 21.89 -6.51 71.37
N GLY A 125 20.84 -6.30 70.57
CA GLY A 125 19.65 -7.14 70.55
C GLY A 125 18.72 -6.87 71.72
N TRP A 126 18.46 -5.60 72.04
CA TRP A 126 17.55 -5.18 73.10
C TRP A 126 16.12 -5.72 72.85
N LYS A 127 15.59 -6.48 73.81
CA LYS A 127 14.23 -7.06 73.79
C LYS A 127 13.45 -6.65 75.03
N VAL A 128 12.19 -6.27 74.86
CA VAL A 128 11.28 -5.89 75.95
C VAL A 128 10.09 -6.84 75.98
N PRO A 129 9.70 -7.44 77.11
CA PRO A 129 8.50 -8.27 77.20
C PRO A 129 7.23 -7.48 76.89
N VAL A 130 6.27 -8.07 76.16
CA VAL A 130 5.00 -7.41 75.79
C VAL A 130 4.20 -6.97 77.03
N ALA A 131 4.34 -7.66 78.17
CA ALA A 131 3.72 -7.27 79.44
C ALA A 131 4.15 -5.87 79.95
N ALA A 132 5.33 -5.38 79.55
CA ALA A 132 5.85 -4.05 79.94
C ALA A 132 5.48 -2.94 78.94
N ARG A 133 4.54 -3.19 78.02
CA ARG A 133 4.24 -2.27 76.90
C ARG A 133 3.72 -0.90 77.36
N ALA A 134 2.94 -0.81 78.43
CA ALA A 134 2.44 0.47 78.94
C ALA A 134 3.57 1.40 79.44
N GLU A 135 4.59 0.86 80.09
CA GLU A 135 5.80 1.62 80.49
C GLU A 135 6.67 1.95 79.27
N LEU A 136 6.75 1.03 78.32
CA LEU A 136 7.45 1.24 77.07
C LEU A 136 6.81 2.37 76.25
N ASP A 137 5.48 2.47 76.16
CA ASP A 137 4.77 3.51 75.41
C ASP A 137 5.03 4.92 75.98
N ALA A 138 5.28 5.05 77.29
CA ALA A 138 5.72 6.30 77.90
C ALA A 138 7.16 6.65 77.51
N ALA A 139 8.07 5.67 77.51
CA ALA A 139 9.45 5.85 77.06
C ALA A 139 9.55 6.11 75.54
N LEU A 140 8.68 5.48 74.74
CA LEU A 140 8.60 5.65 73.29
C LEU A 140 8.16 7.06 72.90
N ARG A 141 7.25 7.68 73.66
CA ARG A 141 6.88 9.09 73.45
C ARG A 141 8.07 10.04 73.64
N VAL A 142 8.97 9.74 74.58
CA VAL A 142 10.22 10.49 74.77
C VAL A 142 11.21 10.19 73.64
N LEU A 143 11.30 8.94 73.19
CA LEU A 143 12.16 8.55 72.06
C LEU A 143 11.69 9.11 70.72
N ALA A 144 10.39 9.32 70.51
CA ALA A 144 9.83 9.91 69.29
C ALA A 144 10.26 11.37 69.06
N ALA A 145 10.67 12.08 70.12
CA ALA A 145 11.29 13.41 70.00
C ALA A 145 12.74 13.35 69.47
N HIS A 146 13.35 12.17 69.44
CA HIS A 146 14.74 11.95 69.07
C HIS A 146 14.91 10.96 67.92
N PHE A 147 13.89 10.20 67.54
CA PHE A 147 13.94 9.24 66.45
C PHE A 147 12.70 9.39 65.58
N GLN A 148 12.86 9.16 64.28
CA GLN A 148 11.72 8.86 63.43
C GLN A 148 11.31 7.41 63.73
N VAL A 149 10.36 7.26 64.65
CA VAL A 149 9.91 5.94 65.10
C VAL A 149 8.88 5.40 64.12
N ALA A 150 9.21 4.30 63.45
CA ALA A 150 8.28 3.53 62.64
C ALA A 150 7.81 2.32 63.46
N SER A 151 6.57 2.38 63.94
CA SER A 151 5.94 1.32 64.72
C SER A 151 4.72 0.76 63.99
N ASP A 152 4.42 -0.52 64.20
CA ASP A 152 3.12 -1.08 63.80
C ASP A 152 1.94 -0.51 64.64
N ALA A 153 2.23 0.22 65.73
CA ALA A 153 1.24 0.84 66.62
C ALA A 153 0.76 2.23 66.15
N GLU A 154 -0.48 2.59 66.49
CA GLU A 154 -1.21 3.81 66.11
C GLU A 154 -0.58 5.12 66.66
N ALA A 155 0.53 5.57 66.08
CA ALA A 155 1.18 6.83 66.44
C ALA A 155 1.07 7.86 65.30
N GLY A 156 0.02 8.69 65.33
CA GLY A 156 -0.20 9.78 64.38
C GLY A 156 -1.67 10.18 64.29
N HIS A 157 -1.95 11.37 63.78
CA HIS A 157 -3.32 11.72 63.38
C HIS A 157 -3.61 11.01 62.06
N GLU A 158 -4.60 10.11 62.06
CA GLU A 158 -4.94 9.32 60.89
C GLU A 158 -5.62 10.20 59.83
N VAL A 159 -5.13 10.10 58.60
CA VAL A 159 -5.66 10.82 57.44
C VAL A 159 -6.02 9.82 56.35
N GLU A 160 -7.08 10.14 55.60
CA GLU A 160 -7.55 9.30 54.50
C GLU A 160 -6.45 9.11 53.45
N PRO A 161 -6.16 7.85 53.04
CA PRO A 161 -5.15 7.56 52.03
C PRO A 161 -5.63 8.00 50.65
N SER A 162 -4.71 8.54 49.84
CA SER A 162 -4.92 8.66 48.40
C SER A 162 -4.85 7.27 47.76
N THR A 163 -5.90 6.89 47.02
CA THR A 163 -5.98 5.62 46.30
C THR A 163 -5.43 5.68 44.88
N LEU A 164 -5.04 6.86 44.40
CA LEU A 164 -4.53 7.08 43.05
C LEU A 164 -3.00 6.95 42.99
N LEU A 165 -2.50 6.18 42.03
CA LEU A 165 -1.08 6.18 41.68
C LEU A 165 -0.72 7.46 40.92
N ARG A 166 0.57 7.82 40.91
CA ARG A 166 1.12 8.99 40.21
C ARG A 166 2.07 8.52 39.12
N ALA A 167 1.79 8.86 37.87
CA ALA A 167 2.69 8.64 36.75
C ALA A 167 3.43 9.95 36.44
N GLU A 168 4.68 10.05 36.88
CA GLU A 168 5.56 11.18 36.60
C GLU A 168 6.20 11.03 35.21
N LEU A 169 5.91 11.98 34.33
CA LEU A 169 6.38 12.00 32.94
C LEU A 169 7.43 13.09 32.75
N THR A 170 8.63 12.71 32.28
CA THR A 170 9.73 13.65 32.01
C THR A 170 10.21 13.50 30.56
N PRO A 171 10.20 14.58 29.74
CA PRO A 171 10.72 14.52 28.37
C PRO A 171 12.23 14.18 28.33
N GLN A 172 12.62 13.28 27.42
CA GLN A 172 14.01 12.86 27.23
C GLN A 172 14.35 12.77 25.73
N GLY A 173 15.04 13.79 25.20
CA GLY A 173 15.31 13.86 23.75
C GLY A 173 14.01 13.94 22.95
N ASN A 174 13.77 12.95 22.08
CA ASN A 174 12.51 12.78 21.34
C ASN A 174 11.53 11.80 22.02
N GLY A 175 11.92 11.23 23.16
CA GLY A 175 11.17 10.24 23.92
C GLY A 175 10.68 10.78 25.27
N LEU A 176 10.27 9.86 26.14
CA LEU A 176 9.64 10.15 27.42
C LEU A 176 10.09 9.14 28.48
N ARG A 177 10.39 9.62 29.69
CA ARG A 177 10.59 8.75 30.86
C ARG A 177 9.31 8.72 31.68
N LEU A 178 8.83 7.54 32.02
CA LEU A 178 7.64 7.29 32.84
C LEU A 178 8.06 6.65 34.16
N HIS A 179 7.74 7.29 35.28
CA HIS A 179 7.96 6.73 36.62
C HIS A 179 6.63 6.64 37.36
N LEU A 180 6.24 5.44 37.78
CA LEU A 180 5.00 5.21 38.52
C LEU A 180 5.25 5.09 40.03
N LEU A 181 4.50 5.85 40.82
CA LEU A 181 4.70 6.01 42.26
C LEU A 181 3.38 5.94 43.02
N ALA A 182 3.41 5.38 44.23
CA ALA A 182 2.34 5.53 45.22
C ALA A 182 2.58 6.79 46.05
N ALA A 183 1.55 7.63 46.17
CA ALA A 183 1.58 8.87 46.93
C ALA A 183 0.45 8.88 47.97
N PRO A 184 0.59 8.14 49.09
CA PRO A 184 -0.51 7.87 50.01
C PRO A 184 -1.06 9.12 50.71
N PHE A 185 -0.30 10.21 50.78
CA PHE A 185 -0.72 11.50 51.32
C PHE A 185 -1.04 12.53 50.21
N GLY A 186 -1.18 12.08 48.96
CA GLY A 186 -1.42 12.95 47.80
C GLY A 186 -0.22 13.82 47.48
N ASP A 187 -0.39 15.14 47.57
CA ASP A 187 0.61 16.10 47.09
C ASP A 187 1.79 16.30 48.06
N PHE A 188 1.73 15.73 49.27
CA PHE A 188 2.81 15.76 50.27
C PHE A 188 3.17 14.34 50.74
N GLY A 189 4.21 14.22 51.58
CA GLY A 189 4.65 12.93 52.12
C GLY A 189 5.57 12.13 51.18
N PRO A 190 5.99 10.93 51.60
CA PRO A 190 6.95 10.11 50.85
C PRO A 190 6.33 9.54 49.56
N ARG A 191 7.13 9.49 48.49
CA ARG A 191 6.83 8.75 47.25
C ARG A 191 7.35 7.32 47.40
N LEU A 192 6.50 6.32 47.18
CA LEU A 192 6.79 4.92 47.45
C LEU A 192 6.58 4.05 46.21
N ALA A 193 7.19 2.86 46.20
CA ALA A 193 6.94 1.86 45.17
C ALA A 193 5.48 1.35 45.28
N PRO A 194 4.72 1.29 44.17
CA PRO A 194 3.35 0.76 44.15
C PRO A 194 3.28 -0.71 44.59
N GLY A 195 2.26 -1.07 45.38
CA GLY A 195 1.92 -2.46 45.71
C GLY A 195 2.91 -3.21 46.62
N SER A 196 4.06 -2.61 46.95
CA SER A 196 5.08 -3.21 47.81
C SER A 196 5.44 -2.34 49.03
N GLY A 197 6.08 -2.94 50.03
CA GLY A 197 6.46 -2.26 51.28
C GLY A 197 5.37 -2.28 52.35
N ARG A 198 5.40 -1.33 53.29
CA ARG A 198 4.47 -1.30 54.42
C ARG A 198 3.12 -0.70 54.04
N GLU A 199 2.07 -1.31 54.58
CA GLU A 199 0.69 -0.84 54.45
C GLU A 199 0.49 0.47 55.23
N ARG A 200 1.00 0.56 56.47
CA ARG A 200 0.91 1.77 57.28
C ARG A 200 2.14 2.66 57.08
N VAL A 201 1.92 3.92 56.72
CA VAL A 201 2.97 4.92 56.46
C VAL A 201 2.73 6.16 57.31
N THR A 202 3.81 6.74 57.83
CA THR A 202 3.77 7.98 58.60
C THR A 202 4.62 9.07 57.95
N THR A 203 4.19 10.32 58.07
CA THR A 203 4.96 11.49 57.64
C THR A 203 4.74 12.66 58.59
N VAL A 204 5.63 13.65 58.56
CA VAL A 204 5.48 14.89 59.33
C VAL A 204 5.10 16.00 58.35
N HIS A 205 3.91 16.56 58.53
CA HIS A 205 3.44 17.71 57.75
C HIS A 205 3.09 18.85 58.70
N GLN A 206 3.70 20.02 58.48
CA GLN A 206 3.52 21.22 59.32
C GLN A 206 3.73 20.97 60.83
N GLY A 207 4.67 20.09 61.19
CA GLY A 207 5.00 19.79 62.59
C GLY A 207 4.08 18.79 63.29
N VAL A 208 3.10 18.22 62.57
CA VAL A 208 2.20 17.16 63.06
C VAL A 208 2.55 15.84 62.38
N THR A 209 2.64 14.76 63.18
CA THR A 209 2.80 13.40 62.66
C THR A 209 1.45 12.90 62.15
N LEU A 210 1.37 12.67 60.85
CA LEU A 210 0.22 12.10 60.16
C LEU A 210 0.51 10.64 59.82
N SER A 211 -0.51 9.80 59.90
CA SER A 211 -0.44 8.39 59.53
C SER A 211 -1.55 8.04 58.54
N THR A 212 -1.27 7.14 57.61
CA THR A 212 -2.30 6.61 56.70
C THR A 212 -2.03 5.15 56.38
N ARG A 213 -3.04 4.48 55.81
CA ARG A 213 -3.01 3.05 55.46
C ARG A 213 -3.23 2.88 53.96
N ARG A 214 -2.21 2.39 53.28
CA ARG A 214 -2.21 2.10 51.85
C ARG A 214 -3.09 0.91 51.53
N ASP A 215 -3.75 0.95 50.38
CA ASP A 215 -4.40 -0.21 49.79
C ASP A 215 -3.42 -0.89 48.82
N LEU A 216 -2.57 -1.76 49.33
CA LEU A 216 -1.55 -2.43 48.51
C LEU A 216 -2.17 -3.27 47.39
N ALA A 217 -3.33 -3.89 47.64
CA ALA A 217 -4.03 -4.69 46.64
C ALA A 217 -4.61 -3.80 45.52
N GLY A 218 -5.21 -2.66 45.88
CA GLY A 218 -5.67 -1.64 44.93
C GLY A 218 -4.53 -1.03 44.11
N GLU A 219 -3.42 -0.69 44.76
CA GLU A 219 -2.21 -0.20 44.07
C GLU A 219 -1.68 -1.22 43.06
N GLN A 220 -1.60 -2.50 43.44
CA GLN A 220 -1.13 -3.56 42.55
C GLN A 220 -2.10 -3.83 41.40
N SER A 221 -3.41 -3.71 41.64
CA SER A 221 -4.41 -3.78 40.58
C SER A 221 -4.29 -2.61 39.60
N ALA A 222 -4.01 -1.39 40.08
CA ALA A 222 -3.82 -0.22 39.22
C ALA A 222 -2.53 -0.31 38.40
N LEU A 223 -1.44 -0.81 39.00
CA LEU A 223 -0.19 -1.13 38.29
C LEU A 223 -0.43 -2.17 37.19
N GLN A 224 -1.12 -3.27 37.51
CA GLN A 224 -1.43 -4.29 36.51
C GLN A 224 -2.28 -3.71 35.36
N GLY A 225 -3.26 -2.85 35.67
CA GLY A 225 -4.05 -2.16 34.66
C GLY A 225 -3.21 -1.26 33.72
N LEU A 226 -2.13 -0.65 34.21
CA LEU A 226 -1.18 0.10 33.38
C LEU A 226 -0.38 -0.83 32.45
N LEU A 227 0.16 -1.93 32.99
CA LEU A 227 0.94 -2.90 32.21
C LEU A 227 0.08 -3.60 31.15
N ASP A 228 -1.18 -3.89 31.46
CA ASP A 228 -2.14 -4.45 30.51
C ASP A 228 -2.51 -3.44 29.41
N ALA A 229 -2.55 -2.13 29.73
CA ALA A 229 -2.85 -1.06 28.77
C ALA A 229 -1.65 -0.69 27.88
N ILE A 230 -0.42 -0.93 28.34
CA ILE A 230 0.82 -0.57 27.63
C ILE A 230 1.75 -1.79 27.57
N ASP A 231 1.56 -2.60 26.52
CA ASP A 231 2.21 -3.90 26.32
C ASP A 231 3.74 -3.86 26.21
N PHE A 232 4.30 -2.74 25.76
CA PHE A 232 5.75 -2.55 25.62
C PHE A 232 6.43 -2.08 26.92
N LEU A 233 5.69 -1.82 28.01
CA LEU A 233 6.30 -1.69 29.33
C LEU A 233 6.75 -3.07 29.78
N GLY A 234 8.07 -3.27 29.88
CA GLY A 234 8.62 -4.51 30.43
C GLY A 234 8.12 -4.75 31.85
N GLY A 235 8.06 -6.02 32.26
CA GLY A 235 7.74 -6.39 33.65
C GLY A 235 8.71 -5.76 34.65
N VAL A 236 8.24 -5.54 35.88
CA VAL A 236 9.08 -5.01 36.97
C VAL A 236 10.26 -5.96 37.18
N GLY A 237 11.48 -5.48 36.95
CA GLY A 237 12.72 -6.27 37.10
C GLY A 237 13.11 -6.47 38.57
N ASP A 238 14.24 -7.16 38.81
CA ASP A 238 14.77 -7.49 40.16
C ASP A 238 15.03 -6.28 41.10
N ASP A 239 14.94 -5.04 40.60
CA ASP A 239 15.20 -3.80 41.34
C ASP A 239 13.92 -3.10 41.84
N ASP A 240 12.73 -3.69 41.64
CA ASP A 240 11.42 -3.08 41.99
C ASP A 240 11.23 -1.63 41.46
N SER A 241 12.02 -1.23 40.45
CA SER A 241 12.01 0.10 39.90
C SER A 241 10.91 0.22 38.86
N HIS A 242 9.88 1.02 39.19
CA HIS A 242 8.72 1.27 38.34
C HIS A 242 9.01 2.45 37.38
N ASP A 243 10.16 2.39 36.71
CA ASP A 243 10.75 3.47 35.90
C ASP A 243 11.11 2.95 34.50
N TRP A 244 10.48 3.51 33.47
CA TRP A 244 10.61 3.08 32.08
C TRP A 244 11.06 4.23 31.18
N SER A 245 12.05 3.97 30.30
CA SER A 245 12.47 4.88 29.23
C SER A 245 11.76 4.53 27.93
N LEU A 246 10.98 5.47 27.40
CA LEU A 246 10.26 5.36 26.13
C LEU A 246 11.01 6.18 25.07
N ASP A 247 12.02 5.58 24.46
CA ASP A 247 12.94 6.28 23.56
C ASP A 247 12.29 6.61 22.20
N GLU A 248 11.28 5.84 21.78
CA GLU A 248 10.55 6.07 20.54
C GLU A 248 9.38 7.06 20.74
N PRO A 249 9.24 8.10 19.89
CA PRO A 249 8.15 9.07 19.99
C PRO A 249 6.76 8.43 19.96
N GLN A 250 6.60 7.34 19.20
CA GLN A 250 5.32 6.65 19.06
C GLN A 250 4.96 5.87 20.34
N GLN A 251 5.94 5.29 21.03
CA GLN A 251 5.74 4.66 22.33
C GLN A 251 5.38 5.72 23.39
N ALA A 252 6.09 6.85 23.41
CA ALA A 252 5.79 7.97 24.30
C ALA A 252 4.34 8.47 24.15
N LEU A 253 3.89 8.70 22.92
CA LEU A 253 2.51 9.16 22.64
C LEU A 253 1.46 8.09 22.99
N THR A 254 1.77 6.81 22.76
CA THR A 254 0.89 5.69 23.14
C THR A 254 0.74 5.58 24.65
N ALA A 255 1.82 5.78 25.40
CA ALA A 255 1.77 5.79 26.87
C ALA A 255 0.93 6.97 27.39
N VAL A 256 1.07 8.17 26.81
CA VAL A 256 0.25 9.33 27.17
C VAL A 256 -1.24 9.10 26.83
N GLU A 257 -1.55 8.49 25.68
CA GLU A 257 -2.93 8.09 25.32
C GLU A 257 -3.51 7.11 26.35
N ALA A 258 -2.77 6.06 26.69
CA ALA A 258 -3.20 5.03 27.64
C ALA A 258 -3.41 5.58 29.06
N LEU A 259 -2.48 6.41 29.55
CA LEU A 259 -2.58 7.07 30.86
C LEU A 259 -3.82 7.97 30.96
N SER A 260 -4.19 8.66 29.88
CA SER A 260 -5.44 9.44 29.85
C SER A 260 -6.68 8.57 30.03
N GLY A 261 -6.65 7.32 29.57
CA GLY A 261 -7.73 6.34 29.78
C GLY A 261 -7.79 5.78 31.20
N LEU A 262 -6.70 5.88 31.97
CA LEU A 262 -6.57 5.37 33.34
C LEU A 262 -6.71 6.47 34.41
N ALA A 263 -7.26 7.64 34.05
CA ALA A 263 -7.37 8.80 34.94
C ALA A 263 -8.15 8.54 36.24
N SER A 264 -8.97 7.48 36.31
CA SER A 264 -9.69 7.07 37.53
C SER A 264 -8.84 6.35 38.56
N SER A 265 -7.65 5.85 38.20
CA SER A 265 -6.73 5.11 39.08
C SER A 265 -5.31 5.67 39.07
N ILE A 266 -4.91 6.40 38.02
CA ILE A 266 -3.57 6.97 37.86
C ILE A 266 -3.68 8.45 37.49
N VAL A 267 -3.02 9.30 38.25
CA VAL A 267 -2.86 10.73 37.96
C VAL A 267 -1.55 10.98 37.24
N THR A 268 -1.59 11.66 36.11
CA THR A 268 -0.38 12.01 35.33
C THR A 268 0.20 13.34 35.80
N GLU A 269 1.50 13.37 36.08
CA GLU A 269 2.24 14.56 36.50
C GLU A 269 3.41 14.85 35.56
N TRP A 270 3.74 16.13 35.40
CA TRP A 270 4.86 16.60 34.56
C TRP A 270 5.81 17.45 35.41
N PRO A 271 6.74 16.83 36.16
CA PRO A 271 7.63 17.55 37.07
C PRO A 271 8.56 18.55 36.35
N LYS A 272 8.93 18.25 35.10
CA LYS A 272 9.77 19.09 34.24
C LYS A 272 9.28 19.01 32.79
N GLY A 273 9.20 20.15 32.11
CA GLY A 273 8.82 20.23 30.69
C GLY A 273 7.38 20.69 30.44
N LYS A 274 7.02 20.90 29.17
CA LYS A 274 5.63 21.20 28.78
C LYS A 274 4.83 19.88 28.71
N PRO A 275 3.59 19.85 29.22
CA PRO A 275 2.77 18.63 29.18
C PRO A 275 2.42 18.29 27.74
N MET A 276 2.54 17.00 27.38
CA MET A 276 2.03 16.48 26.13
C MET A 276 0.57 16.06 26.31
N ARG A 277 -0.26 16.33 25.31
CA ARG A 277 -1.68 15.96 25.31
C ARG A 277 -1.98 15.16 24.06
N VAL A 278 -2.61 14.01 24.24
CA VAL A 278 -3.09 13.16 23.16
C VAL A 278 -4.60 13.07 23.27
N ARG A 279 -5.32 13.52 22.22
CA ARG A 279 -6.78 13.48 22.16
C ARG A 279 -7.21 12.38 21.19
N ALA A 280 -7.86 11.35 21.70
CA ALA A 280 -8.42 10.28 20.88
C ALA A 280 -9.61 10.81 20.08
N VAL A 281 -9.63 10.52 18.78
CA VAL A 281 -10.71 10.92 17.87
C VAL A 281 -11.52 9.70 17.48
N THR A 282 -12.84 9.81 17.64
CA THR A 282 -13.79 8.81 17.14
C THR A 282 -14.43 9.27 15.84
N ASP A 283 -14.96 8.34 15.06
CA ASP A 283 -15.65 8.65 13.80
C ASP A 283 -16.82 9.61 13.99
N ALA A 284 -17.53 9.51 15.13
CA ALA A 284 -18.67 10.36 15.47
C ALA A 284 -18.31 11.83 15.70
N ALA A 285 -17.04 12.13 15.99
CA ALA A 285 -16.55 13.50 16.17
C ALA A 285 -16.34 14.24 14.84
N ILE A 286 -16.37 13.52 13.71
CA ILE A 286 -16.15 14.08 12.37
C ILE A 286 -17.48 14.17 11.62
N LYS A 287 -17.84 15.38 11.22
CA LYS A 287 -18.98 15.62 10.33
C LYS A 287 -18.46 15.96 8.95
N LEU A 288 -18.91 15.23 7.94
CA LEU A 288 -18.60 15.48 6.53
C LEU A 288 -19.85 15.91 5.79
N GLN A 289 -19.74 17.00 5.04
CA GLN A 289 -20.80 17.55 4.21
C GLN A 289 -20.36 17.65 2.74
N ALA A 290 -21.26 17.32 1.83
CA ALA A 290 -21.06 17.43 0.39
C ALA A 290 -22.15 18.28 -0.27
N VAL A 291 -21.72 19.30 -1.02
CA VAL A 291 -22.60 20.17 -1.80
C VAL A 291 -22.32 19.96 -3.29
N SER A 292 -23.37 19.63 -4.05
CA SER A 292 -23.27 19.41 -5.50
C SER A 292 -23.08 20.73 -6.25
N LYS A 293 -22.01 20.80 -7.07
CA LYS A 293 -21.71 21.89 -8.00
C LYS A 293 -21.42 21.32 -9.38
N GLY A 294 -22.47 21.10 -10.17
CA GLY A 294 -22.39 20.39 -11.44
C GLY A 294 -21.92 18.95 -11.22
N ASP A 295 -20.86 18.54 -11.92
CA ASP A 295 -20.28 17.19 -11.81
C ASP A 295 -19.38 16.98 -10.59
N TRP A 296 -19.08 18.07 -9.87
CA TRP A 296 -18.22 18.06 -8.69
C TRP A 296 -19.04 18.20 -7.41
N LEU A 297 -18.51 17.66 -6.33
CA LEU A 297 -18.97 17.85 -4.96
C LEU A 297 -17.94 18.70 -4.25
N GLU A 298 -18.38 19.80 -3.67
CA GLU A 298 -17.57 20.53 -2.69
C GLU A 298 -17.76 19.85 -1.33
N LEU A 299 -16.65 19.38 -0.78
CA LEU A 299 -16.56 18.75 0.51
C LEU A 299 -16.18 19.80 1.55
N ASP A 300 -17.01 19.87 2.58
CA ASP A 300 -16.70 20.55 3.82
C ASP A 300 -16.80 19.56 4.98
N GLY A 301 -16.21 19.90 6.10
CA GLY A 301 -16.32 19.09 7.28
C GLY A 301 -15.59 19.67 8.46
N GLU A 302 -15.99 19.21 9.64
CA GLU A 302 -15.45 19.65 10.90
C GLU A 302 -15.18 18.45 11.80
N LEU A 303 -14.02 18.48 12.44
CA LEU A 303 -13.70 17.63 13.58
C LEU A 303 -13.90 18.47 14.83
N GLN A 304 -14.84 18.05 15.67
CA GLN A 304 -15.07 18.64 16.98
C GLN A 304 -14.11 18.02 17.99
N LEU A 305 -13.28 18.84 18.65
CA LEU A 305 -12.36 18.39 19.69
C LEU A 305 -12.92 18.68 21.07
N ASP A 306 -12.51 17.84 22.02
CA ASP A 306 -12.73 18.10 23.44
C ASP A 306 -12.09 19.43 23.83
N GLY A 307 -12.90 20.35 24.37
CA GLY A 307 -12.51 21.74 24.66
C GLY A 307 -13.11 22.80 23.74
N GLY A 308 -13.93 22.42 22.75
CA GLY A 308 -14.66 23.36 21.87
C GLY A 308 -13.86 23.89 20.67
N GLU A 309 -12.63 23.40 20.48
CA GLU A 309 -11.84 23.66 19.29
C GLU A 309 -12.41 22.88 18.08
N VAL A 310 -12.43 23.51 16.91
CA VAL A 310 -12.94 22.91 15.68
C VAL A 310 -11.87 22.93 14.60
N LEU A 311 -11.50 21.74 14.10
CA LEU A 311 -10.59 21.59 12.97
C LEU A 311 -11.37 21.42 11.68
N ARG A 312 -11.06 22.23 10.67
CA ARG A 312 -11.68 22.09 9.34
C ARG A 312 -11.11 20.88 8.61
N LEU A 313 -11.94 20.26 7.77
CA LEU A 313 -11.58 19.08 6.98
C LEU A 313 -10.27 19.26 6.22
N ARG A 314 -10.06 20.40 5.55
CA ARG A 314 -8.82 20.64 4.81
C ARG A 314 -7.57 20.56 5.70
N GLN A 315 -7.61 21.20 6.86
CA GLN A 315 -6.50 21.17 7.81
C GLN A 315 -6.25 19.73 8.30
N LEU A 316 -7.32 19.00 8.61
CA LEU A 316 -7.24 17.60 9.01
C LEU A 316 -6.59 16.71 7.93
N LEU A 317 -7.01 16.84 6.67
CA LEU A 317 -6.46 16.06 5.56
C LEU A 317 -4.97 16.41 5.31
N ASP A 318 -4.61 17.69 5.37
CA ASP A 318 -3.21 18.14 5.20
C ASP A 318 -2.32 17.55 6.31
N LEU A 319 -2.81 17.56 7.56
CA LEU A 319 -2.11 16.99 8.72
C LEU A 319 -1.98 15.45 8.63
N VAL A 320 -3.03 14.75 8.19
CA VAL A 320 -3.01 13.29 7.98
C VAL A 320 -2.03 12.90 6.86
N GLN A 321 -1.93 13.70 5.79
CA GLN A 321 -0.95 13.47 4.72
C GLN A 321 0.49 13.75 5.15
N ALA A 322 0.70 14.74 6.04
CA ALA A 322 2.02 15.06 6.56
C ALA A 322 2.53 14.05 7.60
N SER A 323 1.63 13.41 8.36
CA SER A 323 2.01 12.44 9.38
C SER A 323 2.11 11.01 8.82
N ARG A 324 3.19 10.31 9.18
CA ARG A 324 3.35 8.87 8.91
C ARG A 324 2.75 7.97 10.01
N SER A 325 2.38 8.54 11.16
CA SER A 325 1.88 7.82 12.33
C SER A 325 0.37 8.02 12.53
N ARG A 326 -0.22 7.24 13.45
CA ARG A 326 -1.60 7.43 13.96
C ARG A 326 -1.74 8.70 14.79
N TYR A 327 -0.62 9.21 15.29
CA TYR A 327 -0.55 10.48 16.00
C TYR A 327 -0.30 11.63 15.03
N VAL A 328 -1.17 12.63 15.07
CA VAL A 328 -1.14 13.79 14.19
C VAL A 328 -0.93 15.03 15.04
N ALA A 329 0.19 15.74 14.83
CA ALA A 329 0.54 16.92 15.60
C ALA A 329 -0.34 18.12 15.22
N LEU A 330 -0.95 18.77 16.21
CA LEU A 330 -1.69 20.01 16.04
C LEU A 330 -0.82 21.25 16.28
N GLY A 331 0.22 21.10 17.10
CA GLY A 331 1.14 22.14 17.53
C GLY A 331 2.19 21.59 18.48
N GLU A 332 2.90 22.46 19.21
CA GLU A 332 3.88 22.03 20.21
C GLU A 332 3.18 21.30 21.37
N GLY A 333 3.34 19.98 21.44
CA GLY A 333 2.88 19.16 22.57
C GLY A 333 1.44 18.67 22.48
N ASP A 334 0.65 19.11 21.49
CA ASP A 334 -0.73 18.67 21.27
C ASP A 334 -0.84 17.73 20.06
N PHE A 335 -1.44 16.55 20.27
CA PHE A 335 -1.57 15.49 19.26
C PHE A 335 -3.00 14.94 19.20
N LEU A 336 -3.44 14.58 17.99
CA LEU A 336 -4.62 13.75 17.77
C LEU A 336 -4.20 12.30 17.62
N ALA A 337 -4.85 11.40 18.36
CA ALA A 337 -4.77 9.96 18.11
C ALA A 337 -5.93 9.55 17.20
N LEU A 338 -5.62 9.19 15.97
CA LEU A 338 -6.58 8.66 15.01
C LEU A 338 -6.50 7.13 15.00
N GLY A 339 -7.61 6.43 15.19
CA GLY A 339 -7.62 4.98 14.97
C GLY A 339 -7.16 4.63 13.54
N ASP A 340 -6.53 3.46 13.35
CA ASP A 340 -5.98 3.06 12.05
C ASP A 340 -7.04 3.07 10.94
N ALA A 341 -8.25 2.61 11.26
CA ALA A 341 -9.38 2.64 10.34
C ALA A 341 -9.68 4.09 9.92
N LEU A 342 -9.93 4.99 10.89
CA LEU A 342 -10.28 6.39 10.64
C LEU A 342 -9.20 7.13 9.85
N ARG A 343 -7.93 6.99 10.27
CA ARG A 343 -6.78 7.56 9.54
C ARG A 343 -6.77 7.10 8.09
N GLN A 344 -7.02 5.81 7.85
CA GLN A 344 -7.05 5.27 6.49
C GLN A 344 -8.21 5.87 5.67
N GLN A 345 -9.40 6.04 6.24
CA GLN A 345 -10.55 6.64 5.51
C GLN A 345 -10.26 8.09 5.13
N LEU A 346 -9.68 8.87 6.05
CA LEU A 346 -9.27 10.26 5.82
C LEU A 346 -8.17 10.33 4.75
N ALA A 347 -7.19 9.42 4.81
CA ALA A 347 -6.13 9.38 3.83
C ALA A 347 -6.62 8.96 2.42
N ASP A 348 -7.62 8.07 2.35
CA ASP A 348 -8.29 7.67 1.10
C ASP A 348 -9.09 8.85 0.54
N LEU A 349 -9.84 9.58 1.38
CA LEU A 349 -10.55 10.80 1.00
C LEU A 349 -9.57 11.87 0.49
N ALA A 350 -8.45 12.09 1.20
CA ALA A 350 -7.43 13.05 0.81
C ALA A 350 -6.76 12.70 -0.54
N ALA A 351 -6.66 11.41 -0.86
CA ALA A 351 -6.10 10.95 -2.13
C ALA A 351 -7.06 11.16 -3.32
N LEU A 352 -8.36 11.29 -3.07
CA LEU A 352 -9.35 11.59 -4.10
C LEU A 352 -9.67 13.08 -4.21
N ALA A 353 -9.66 13.80 -3.08
CA ALA A 353 -9.95 15.21 -3.02
C ALA A 353 -8.95 16.06 -3.82
N GLN A 354 -9.45 17.12 -4.44
CA GLN A 354 -8.69 18.10 -5.18
C GLN A 354 -8.83 19.47 -4.51
N THR A 355 -7.69 20.08 -4.19
CA THR A 355 -7.67 21.42 -3.61
C THR A 355 -7.89 22.47 -4.70
N HIS A 356 -8.95 23.28 -4.58
CA HIS A 356 -9.22 24.34 -5.56
C HIS A 356 -8.72 25.71 -5.06
N GLY A 357 -7.46 26.03 -5.35
CA GLY A 357 -6.87 27.33 -4.98
C GLY A 357 -6.56 27.47 -3.48
N LYS A 358 -5.97 28.62 -3.09
CA LYS A 358 -5.44 28.81 -1.73
C LYS A 358 -6.53 28.90 -0.64
N GLN A 359 -7.78 29.24 -0.98
CA GLN A 359 -8.87 29.45 0.00
C GLN A 359 -10.16 28.63 -0.22
N ALA A 360 -10.31 27.83 -1.29
CA ALA A 360 -11.56 27.08 -1.50
C ALA A 360 -11.55 25.68 -0.85
N GLY A 361 -12.75 25.11 -0.69
CA GLY A 361 -12.99 23.77 -0.15
C GLY A 361 -12.38 22.64 -1.00
N GLN A 362 -12.42 21.43 -0.44
CA GLN A 362 -11.94 20.24 -1.13
C GLN A 362 -12.97 19.82 -2.18
N ARG A 363 -12.56 19.54 -3.42
CA ARG A 363 -13.46 19.07 -4.48
C ARG A 363 -13.28 17.59 -4.74
N LEU A 364 -14.39 16.89 -4.91
CA LEU A 364 -14.42 15.47 -5.23
C LEU A 364 -15.36 15.25 -6.41
N SER A 365 -15.00 14.38 -7.35
CA SER A 365 -15.94 14.01 -8.41
C SER A 365 -17.09 13.20 -7.79
N GLY A 366 -18.30 13.32 -8.35
CA GLY A 366 -19.44 12.53 -7.87
C GLY A 366 -19.15 11.02 -7.84
N VAL A 367 -18.39 10.53 -8.80
CA VAL A 367 -17.98 9.13 -8.89
C VAL A 367 -17.00 8.75 -7.80
N ALA A 368 -16.01 9.59 -7.51
CA ALA A 368 -15.03 9.32 -6.46
C ALA A 368 -15.65 9.37 -5.05
N ALA A 369 -16.65 10.23 -4.83
CA ALA A 369 -17.40 10.22 -3.58
C ALA A 369 -18.17 8.90 -3.38
N LEU A 370 -18.82 8.39 -4.43
CA LEU A 370 -19.54 7.12 -4.36
C LEU A 370 -18.59 5.93 -4.24
N ALA A 371 -17.43 5.97 -4.90
CA ALA A 371 -16.36 4.99 -4.72
C ALA A 371 -15.90 4.90 -3.26
N TRP A 372 -15.71 6.07 -2.63
CA TRP A 372 -15.29 6.16 -1.24
C TRP A 372 -16.38 5.69 -0.27
N GLU A 373 -17.65 6.01 -0.52
CA GLU A 373 -18.77 5.49 0.27
C GLU A 373 -18.93 3.96 0.11
N ALA A 374 -18.83 3.46 -1.13
CA ALA A 374 -18.93 2.04 -1.46
C ALA A 374 -17.79 1.18 -0.89
N SER A 375 -16.69 1.80 -0.50
CA SER A 375 -15.54 1.08 0.06
C SER A 375 -15.69 0.64 1.53
N GLY A 376 -16.87 0.82 2.12
CA GLY A 376 -17.19 0.31 3.46
C GLY A 376 -16.58 1.13 4.59
N HIS A 377 -16.35 2.42 4.36
CA HIS A 377 -15.92 3.35 5.40
C HIS A 377 -17.06 3.62 6.39
N SER A 378 -16.70 3.88 7.64
CA SER A 378 -17.62 4.18 8.73
C SER A 378 -18.04 5.65 8.76
N LEU A 379 -17.17 6.56 8.27
CA LEU A 379 -17.54 7.96 8.07
C LEU A 379 -18.61 8.08 6.99
N THR A 380 -19.69 8.79 7.31
CA THR A 380 -20.79 9.04 6.38
C THR A 380 -20.66 10.43 5.76
N LEU A 381 -20.98 10.53 4.47
CA LEU A 381 -20.99 11.79 3.74
C LEU A 381 -22.42 12.31 3.65
N GLU A 382 -22.78 13.23 4.53
CA GLU A 382 -24.05 13.92 4.42
C GLU A 382 -23.98 14.88 3.23
N GLY A 383 -25.02 14.95 2.40
CA GLY A 383 -25.00 15.91 1.30
C GLY A 383 -26.35 16.48 0.96
N ASP A 384 -26.37 17.36 -0.03
CA ASP A 384 -27.57 17.97 -0.55
C ASP A 384 -28.53 16.95 -1.20
N ALA A 385 -29.72 17.40 -1.61
CA ALA A 385 -30.73 16.54 -2.20
C ALA A 385 -30.23 15.80 -3.45
N ALA A 386 -29.35 16.42 -4.25
CA ALA A 386 -28.78 15.82 -5.45
C ALA A 386 -27.80 14.68 -5.12
N TRP A 387 -26.96 14.86 -4.09
CA TRP A 387 -26.09 13.81 -3.57
C TRP A 387 -26.89 12.66 -2.95
N ARG A 388 -27.85 12.97 -2.06
CA ARG A 388 -28.71 11.95 -1.42
C ARG A 388 -29.42 11.08 -2.44
N LYS A 389 -29.97 11.68 -3.50
CA LYS A 389 -30.60 10.94 -4.60
C LYS A 389 -29.62 9.99 -5.30
N ARG A 390 -28.38 10.42 -5.52
CA ARG A 390 -27.32 9.60 -6.15
C ARG A 390 -26.86 8.45 -5.26
N SER A 391 -26.55 8.71 -3.99
CA SER A 391 -26.16 7.67 -3.01
C SER A 391 -27.28 6.63 -2.80
N GLN A 392 -28.54 7.07 -2.68
CA GLN A 392 -29.69 6.15 -2.60
C GLN A 392 -29.88 5.32 -3.89
N ALA A 393 -29.67 5.92 -5.06
CA ALA A 393 -29.76 5.19 -6.33
C ALA A 393 -28.69 4.09 -6.42
N TRP A 394 -27.47 4.39 -5.98
CA TRP A 394 -26.39 3.40 -5.87
C TRP A 394 -26.76 2.27 -4.90
N ALA A 395 -27.15 2.59 -3.66
CA ALA A 395 -27.51 1.58 -2.65
C ALA A 395 -28.64 0.66 -3.14
N LYS A 396 -29.72 1.25 -3.69
CA LYS A 396 -30.84 0.50 -4.25
C LYS A 396 -30.44 -0.36 -5.44
N ALA A 397 -29.52 0.10 -6.29
CA ALA A 397 -29.02 -0.70 -7.40
C ALA A 397 -28.17 -1.87 -6.91
N GLN A 398 -27.39 -1.72 -5.83
CA GLN A 398 -26.56 -2.80 -5.29
C GLN A 398 -27.37 -3.99 -4.75
N GLU A 399 -28.55 -3.72 -4.19
CA GLU A 399 -29.50 -4.73 -3.69
C GLU A 399 -30.32 -5.40 -4.81
N ARG A 400 -30.34 -4.81 -6.01
CA ARG A 400 -31.18 -5.30 -7.10
C ARG A 400 -30.58 -6.58 -7.70
N VAL A 401 -31.40 -7.62 -7.74
CA VAL A 401 -31.11 -8.83 -8.51
C VAL A 401 -31.64 -8.64 -9.94
N PHE A 402 -30.77 -8.86 -10.92
CA PHE A 402 -31.14 -8.85 -12.33
C PHE A 402 -31.25 -10.30 -12.82
N ASP A 403 -32.40 -10.61 -13.39
CA ASP A 403 -32.64 -11.87 -14.10
C ASP A 403 -31.98 -11.83 -15.47
N LEU A 404 -31.67 -13.00 -16.04
CA LEU A 404 -31.13 -13.07 -17.39
C LEU A 404 -32.15 -12.58 -18.42
N PRO A 405 -31.73 -11.82 -19.44
CA PRO A 405 -32.64 -11.33 -20.46
C PRO A 405 -33.23 -12.49 -21.27
N GLY A 406 -34.50 -12.37 -21.63
CA GLY A 406 -35.09 -13.21 -22.67
C GLY A 406 -34.31 -13.06 -23.99
N GLY A 407 -34.06 -14.17 -24.68
CA GLY A 407 -33.32 -14.18 -25.95
C GLY A 407 -31.82 -14.42 -25.83
N LEU A 408 -31.28 -14.61 -24.62
CA LEU A 408 -29.92 -15.14 -24.44
C LEU A 408 -29.93 -16.66 -24.70
N ALA A 409 -29.29 -17.10 -25.79
CA ALA A 409 -29.13 -18.50 -26.18
C ALA A 409 -27.88 -19.13 -25.52
N ALA A 410 -27.70 -18.92 -24.21
CA ALA A 410 -26.59 -19.46 -23.44
C ALA A 410 -27.00 -19.68 -21.97
N GLU A 411 -26.52 -20.76 -21.37
CA GLU A 411 -26.52 -20.93 -19.93
C GLU A 411 -25.24 -20.32 -19.35
N LEU A 412 -25.40 -19.37 -18.42
CA LEU A 412 -24.28 -18.76 -17.72
C LEU A 412 -23.91 -19.60 -16.50
N ARG A 413 -22.60 -19.83 -16.29
CA ARG A 413 -22.08 -20.37 -15.02
C ARG A 413 -22.28 -19.37 -13.89
N ASP A 414 -22.22 -19.83 -12.64
CA ASP A 414 -22.47 -18.99 -11.45
C ASP A 414 -21.66 -17.70 -11.44
N TYR A 415 -20.35 -17.78 -11.70
CA TYR A 415 -19.50 -16.60 -11.79
C TYR A 415 -19.88 -15.71 -12.99
N GLN A 416 -20.28 -16.27 -14.13
CA GLN A 416 -20.72 -15.47 -15.28
C GLN A 416 -22.03 -14.72 -14.98
N LEU A 417 -22.95 -15.38 -14.28
CA LEU A 417 -24.20 -14.78 -13.82
C LEU A 417 -23.96 -13.67 -12.80
N GLU A 418 -23.05 -13.89 -11.84
CA GLU A 418 -22.62 -12.86 -10.89
C GLU A 418 -21.99 -11.66 -11.61
N GLY A 419 -21.11 -11.91 -12.60
CA GLY A 419 -20.49 -10.86 -13.38
C GLY A 419 -21.49 -10.07 -14.22
N TYR A 420 -22.46 -10.74 -14.85
CA TYR A 420 -23.59 -10.08 -15.52
C TYR A 420 -24.39 -9.21 -14.54
N ARG A 421 -24.77 -9.73 -13.37
CA ARG A 421 -25.52 -8.98 -12.36
C ARG A 421 -24.72 -7.78 -11.87
N TRP A 422 -23.43 -7.94 -11.62
CA TRP A 422 -22.52 -6.85 -11.27
C TRP A 422 -22.50 -5.75 -12.34
N LEU A 423 -22.36 -6.11 -13.63
CA LEU A 423 -22.45 -5.14 -14.73
C LEU A 423 -23.78 -4.39 -14.74
N MET A 424 -24.90 -5.09 -14.54
CA MET A 424 -26.23 -4.49 -14.53
C MET A 424 -26.43 -3.52 -13.35
N ARG A 425 -25.90 -3.84 -12.16
CA ARG A 425 -25.94 -2.97 -10.98
C ARG A 425 -25.17 -1.67 -11.20
N LEU A 426 -23.98 -1.75 -11.81
CA LEU A 426 -23.19 -0.57 -12.19
C LEU A 426 -23.90 0.28 -13.26
N GLY A 427 -24.43 -0.36 -14.31
CA GLY A 427 -25.16 0.34 -15.36
C GLY A 427 -26.46 1.00 -14.88
N ALA A 428 -27.15 0.42 -13.90
CA ALA A 428 -28.33 1.03 -13.29
C ALA A 428 -27.98 2.22 -12.37
N SER A 429 -26.74 2.27 -11.88
CA SER A 429 -26.22 3.35 -11.04
C SER A 429 -25.55 4.48 -11.82
N GLY A 430 -25.43 4.36 -13.15
CA GLY A 430 -24.75 5.33 -14.00
C GLY A 430 -23.22 5.25 -13.97
N PHE A 431 -22.66 4.10 -13.57
CA PHE A 431 -21.22 3.88 -13.49
C PHE A 431 -20.73 2.96 -14.58
N GLY A 432 -19.53 3.22 -15.08
CA GLY A 432 -18.82 2.29 -15.95
C GLY A 432 -18.16 1.16 -15.17
N ALA A 433 -17.74 0.15 -15.91
CA ALA A 433 -17.22 -1.10 -15.37
C ALA A 433 -15.96 -1.57 -16.13
N VAL A 434 -15.04 -2.19 -15.40
CA VAL A 434 -13.88 -2.90 -15.95
C VAL A 434 -14.03 -4.38 -15.62
N LEU A 435 -14.33 -5.20 -16.64
CA LEU A 435 -14.35 -6.65 -16.50
C LEU A 435 -12.98 -7.20 -16.91
N ALA A 436 -12.16 -7.46 -15.90
CA ALA A 436 -10.75 -7.84 -16.00
C ALA A 436 -10.49 -9.33 -15.73
N ASP A 437 -11.52 -10.18 -15.92
CA ASP A 437 -11.45 -11.63 -15.80
C ASP A 437 -10.35 -12.25 -16.70
N ASP A 438 -9.79 -13.37 -16.25
CA ASP A 438 -8.87 -14.17 -17.06
C ASP A 438 -9.43 -14.52 -18.45
N MET A 439 -8.50 -14.73 -19.38
CA MET A 439 -8.83 -15.05 -20.76
C MET A 439 -9.50 -16.42 -20.86
N GLY A 440 -10.68 -16.48 -21.48
CA GLY A 440 -11.44 -17.73 -21.62
C GLY A 440 -12.56 -17.93 -20.58
N LEU A 441 -12.73 -17.01 -19.62
CA LEU A 441 -13.85 -17.05 -18.67
C LEU A 441 -15.20 -16.58 -19.24
N GLY A 442 -15.25 -16.16 -20.51
CA GLY A 442 -16.51 -15.78 -21.18
C GLY A 442 -16.95 -14.33 -20.92
N LYS A 443 -16.01 -13.37 -20.97
CA LYS A 443 -16.35 -11.93 -20.91
C LYS A 443 -17.34 -11.50 -21.99
N THR A 444 -17.19 -12.04 -23.21
CA THR A 444 -18.07 -11.73 -24.35
C THR A 444 -19.51 -12.15 -24.08
N VAL A 445 -19.78 -13.37 -23.59
CA VAL A 445 -21.15 -13.82 -23.33
C VAL A 445 -21.82 -13.04 -22.18
N GLN A 446 -21.06 -12.69 -21.13
CA GLN A 446 -21.54 -11.79 -20.06
C GLN A 446 -21.90 -10.41 -20.62
N THR A 447 -21.09 -9.89 -21.55
CA THR A 447 -21.32 -8.60 -22.20
C THR A 447 -22.53 -8.64 -23.13
N LEU A 448 -22.72 -9.71 -23.90
CA LEU A 448 -23.90 -9.89 -24.77
C LEU A 448 -25.19 -9.98 -23.95
N ALA A 449 -25.18 -10.66 -22.80
CA ALA A 449 -26.31 -10.65 -21.87
C ALA A 449 -26.62 -9.23 -21.36
N MET A 450 -25.59 -8.44 -21.02
CA MET A 450 -25.76 -7.04 -20.63
C MET A 450 -26.33 -6.17 -21.77
N LEU A 451 -25.81 -6.33 -23.00
CA LEU A 451 -26.29 -5.60 -24.18
C LEU A 451 -27.74 -5.96 -24.52
N LEU A 452 -28.11 -7.25 -24.45
CA LEU A 452 -29.50 -7.70 -24.63
C LEU A 452 -30.44 -7.06 -23.61
N GLN A 453 -30.07 -7.08 -22.33
CA GLN A 453 -30.89 -6.51 -21.26
C GLN A 453 -31.08 -4.99 -21.43
N ARG A 454 -30.10 -4.30 -22.00
CA ARG A 454 -30.10 -2.85 -22.23
C ARG A 454 -30.55 -2.44 -23.64
N ALA A 455 -30.88 -3.41 -24.51
CA ALA A 455 -31.18 -3.19 -25.93
C ALA A 455 -32.26 -2.12 -26.16
N ALA A 456 -33.31 -2.10 -25.34
CA ALA A 456 -34.42 -1.16 -25.47
C ALA A 456 -34.03 0.31 -25.17
N GLY A 457 -32.89 0.55 -24.51
CA GLY A 457 -32.47 1.89 -24.09
C GLY A 457 -31.81 2.73 -25.19
N GLY A 458 -31.37 2.10 -26.29
CA GLY A 458 -30.74 2.79 -27.41
C GLY A 458 -29.62 1.97 -28.06
N PRO A 459 -28.90 2.55 -29.04
CA PRO A 459 -27.86 1.84 -29.77
C PRO A 459 -26.61 1.62 -28.90
N ALA A 460 -25.88 0.54 -29.18
CA ALA A 460 -24.62 0.23 -28.54
C ALA A 460 -23.45 0.25 -29.53
N LEU A 461 -22.26 0.60 -29.03
CA LEU A 461 -21.01 0.58 -29.78
C LEU A 461 -20.05 -0.41 -29.12
N VAL A 462 -19.57 -1.39 -29.88
CA VAL A 462 -18.47 -2.26 -29.48
C VAL A 462 -17.23 -1.86 -30.26
N VAL A 463 -16.19 -1.41 -29.57
CA VAL A 463 -14.90 -1.12 -30.17
C VAL A 463 -13.93 -2.24 -29.83
N ALA A 464 -13.34 -2.87 -30.84
CA ALA A 464 -12.47 -4.00 -30.64
C ALA A 464 -11.26 -3.97 -31.60
N PRO A 465 -10.22 -4.80 -31.39
CA PRO A 465 -9.22 -5.03 -32.43
C PRO A 465 -9.88 -5.49 -33.73
N THR A 466 -9.35 -5.05 -34.88
CA THR A 466 -9.86 -5.46 -36.21
C THR A 466 -9.98 -6.97 -36.33
N SER A 467 -9.07 -7.69 -35.66
CA SER A 467 -9.05 -9.14 -35.64
C SER A 467 -10.29 -9.79 -35.02
N VAL A 468 -10.84 -9.22 -33.96
CA VAL A 468 -11.96 -9.84 -33.22
C VAL A 468 -13.31 -9.28 -33.64
N CYS A 469 -13.37 -8.26 -34.50
CA CYS A 469 -14.63 -7.66 -34.94
C CYS A 469 -15.57 -8.70 -35.56
N GLY A 470 -15.07 -9.57 -36.45
CA GLY A 470 -15.87 -10.66 -37.01
C GLY A 470 -16.32 -11.71 -35.98
N ASN A 471 -15.53 -11.92 -34.92
CA ASN A 471 -15.91 -12.81 -33.83
C ASN A 471 -17.11 -12.26 -33.04
N TRP A 472 -17.17 -10.94 -32.83
CA TRP A 472 -18.33 -10.30 -32.20
C TRP A 472 -19.62 -10.54 -32.99
N LEU A 473 -19.59 -10.48 -34.33
CA LEU A 473 -20.75 -10.80 -35.16
C LEU A 473 -21.18 -12.27 -34.97
N ALA A 474 -20.22 -13.20 -35.02
CA ALA A 474 -20.51 -14.63 -34.87
C ALA A 474 -21.05 -14.99 -33.48
N GLU A 475 -20.44 -14.46 -32.41
CA GLU A 475 -20.87 -14.71 -31.03
C GLU A 475 -22.22 -14.05 -30.73
N THR A 476 -22.49 -12.87 -31.33
CA THR A 476 -23.81 -12.23 -31.21
C THR A 476 -24.89 -13.09 -31.89
N ALA A 477 -24.66 -13.54 -33.11
CA ALA A 477 -25.60 -14.43 -33.81
C ALA A 477 -25.84 -15.74 -33.04
N ARG A 478 -24.81 -16.26 -32.36
CA ARG A 478 -24.89 -17.49 -31.57
C ARG A 478 -25.64 -17.31 -30.25
N PHE A 479 -25.27 -16.31 -29.46
CA PHE A 479 -25.72 -16.18 -28.06
C PHE A 479 -26.79 -15.13 -27.86
N ALA A 480 -26.90 -14.14 -28.75
CA ALA A 480 -27.82 -13.01 -28.62
C ALA A 480 -28.46 -12.67 -29.98
N PRO A 481 -29.17 -13.62 -30.63
CA PRO A 481 -29.71 -13.42 -31.98
C PRO A 481 -30.76 -12.30 -32.07
N GLY A 482 -31.30 -11.84 -30.94
CA GLY A 482 -32.20 -10.69 -30.88
C GLY A 482 -31.51 -9.33 -31.05
N LEU A 483 -30.18 -9.26 -30.99
CA LEU A 483 -29.42 -8.03 -31.28
C LEU A 483 -29.15 -7.91 -32.78
N GLN A 484 -29.40 -6.74 -33.34
CA GLN A 484 -29.06 -6.42 -34.71
C GLN A 484 -27.64 -5.87 -34.75
N VAL A 485 -26.68 -6.70 -35.16
CA VAL A 485 -25.26 -6.32 -35.19
C VAL A 485 -24.80 -6.00 -36.61
N GLU A 486 -24.06 -4.90 -36.75
CA GLU A 486 -23.44 -4.50 -38.02
C GLU A 486 -21.98 -4.08 -37.84
N LEU A 487 -21.15 -4.29 -38.87
CA LEU A 487 -19.74 -3.90 -38.86
C LEU A 487 -19.61 -2.46 -39.40
N TYR A 488 -18.95 -1.60 -38.63
CA TYR A 488 -18.73 -0.21 -39.04
C TYR A 488 -17.78 -0.12 -40.24
N GLY A 489 -18.25 0.52 -41.30
CA GLY A 489 -17.49 0.69 -42.54
C GLY A 489 -17.58 -0.48 -43.53
N ASP A 490 -18.35 -1.52 -43.21
CA ASP A 490 -18.75 -2.58 -44.15
C ASP A 490 -19.99 -2.13 -44.93
N VAL A 491 -19.78 -1.16 -45.83
CA VAL A 491 -20.85 -0.60 -46.65
C VAL A 491 -20.81 -1.26 -48.03
N PRO A 492 -21.91 -1.84 -48.52
CA PRO A 492 -21.97 -2.36 -49.89
C PRO A 492 -21.81 -1.20 -50.88
N GLY A 493 -20.74 -1.24 -51.69
CA GLY A 493 -20.46 -0.23 -52.73
C GLY A 493 -18.98 -0.08 -53.13
N GLY A 494 -18.20 -1.16 -53.13
CA GLY A 494 -16.77 -1.13 -53.47
C GLY A 494 -16.41 -1.73 -54.83
N ASP A 495 -17.09 -2.79 -55.26
CA ASP A 495 -16.87 -3.44 -56.55
C ASP A 495 -18.21 -3.60 -57.27
N GLY A 496 -18.56 -2.62 -58.11
CA GLY A 496 -19.73 -2.66 -59.00
C GLY A 496 -20.95 -1.90 -58.47
N ALA A 497 -21.03 -0.60 -58.76
CA ALA A 497 -22.27 0.15 -58.71
C ALA A 497 -22.25 1.23 -59.81
N GLU A 498 -22.57 0.82 -61.03
CA GLU A 498 -23.20 1.72 -61.99
C GLU A 498 -24.68 1.84 -61.61
N GLY A 499 -25.16 3.08 -61.47
CA GLY A 499 -26.57 3.43 -61.54
C GLY A 499 -27.39 3.26 -60.26
N VAL A 500 -27.39 4.29 -59.40
CA VAL A 500 -28.62 4.90 -58.88
C VAL A 500 -28.33 6.39 -58.63
N GLU A 501 -28.61 7.21 -59.64
CA GLU A 501 -28.99 8.60 -59.41
C GLU A 501 -30.43 8.57 -58.88
N ASP A 502 -30.67 8.98 -57.64
CA ASP A 502 -31.60 10.08 -57.38
C ASP A 502 -31.81 10.42 -55.89
N GLU A 503 -32.04 11.73 -55.72
CA GLU A 503 -32.80 12.45 -54.69
C GLU A 503 -32.40 12.33 -53.21
N LEU A 504 -31.81 13.41 -52.68
CA LEU A 504 -32.52 14.29 -51.73
C LEU A 504 -31.72 15.55 -51.38
N SER A 505 -32.42 16.67 -51.47
CA SER A 505 -32.05 18.03 -51.09
C SER A 505 -32.07 18.25 -49.58
N ASP A 506 -31.55 19.42 -49.21
CA ASP A 506 -31.80 20.19 -47.98
C ASP A 506 -30.94 19.81 -46.76
N ALA A 507 -29.97 20.66 -46.42
CA ALA A 507 -30.10 21.95 -45.72
C ALA A 507 -30.05 21.74 -44.20
N ASP A 508 -28.84 21.92 -43.64
CA ASP A 508 -28.61 22.49 -42.32
C ASP A 508 -27.09 22.53 -42.07
N GLU A 509 -26.47 23.63 -42.52
CA GLU A 509 -25.20 24.11 -41.96
C GLU A 509 -25.51 25.31 -41.06
N PRO A 510 -25.15 25.31 -39.76
CA PRO A 510 -25.12 26.54 -39.01
C PRO A 510 -23.86 27.33 -39.38
N ALA A 511 -24.09 28.57 -39.80
CA ALA A 511 -23.11 29.54 -40.28
C ALA A 511 -21.90 29.71 -39.34
N ALA A 512 -20.71 29.60 -39.93
CA ALA A 512 -19.46 30.03 -39.29
C ALA A 512 -19.32 31.56 -39.31
N VAL A 513 -18.91 32.08 -38.16
CA VAL A 513 -18.68 33.51 -37.90
C VAL A 513 -17.51 34.05 -38.74
N SER A 514 -17.83 35.16 -39.42
CA SER A 514 -16.98 36.16 -40.05
C SER A 514 -15.54 36.29 -39.52
N ALA A 515 -14.55 36.18 -40.41
CA ALA A 515 -13.28 36.88 -40.34
C ALA A 515 -12.90 37.43 -41.74
N ASN A 516 -12.51 38.71 -41.76
CA ASN A 516 -12.31 39.57 -42.92
C ASN A 516 -11.16 39.15 -43.87
N PRO A 517 -11.17 39.61 -45.14
CA PRO A 517 -10.26 39.18 -46.20
C PRO A 517 -9.05 40.12 -46.37
N SER A 518 -7.89 39.57 -46.74
CA SER A 518 -6.93 40.30 -47.58
C SER A 518 -5.91 39.36 -48.23
N THR A 519 -5.90 39.38 -49.58
CA THR A 519 -4.74 39.27 -50.50
C THR A 519 -3.84 38.01 -50.38
N ASN A 520 -3.60 37.20 -51.40
CA ASN A 520 -3.33 37.55 -52.79
C ASN A 520 -3.60 36.33 -53.71
N SER A 521 -4.20 36.62 -54.85
CA SER A 521 -4.20 35.76 -56.03
C SER A 521 -2.78 35.42 -56.49
N ARG A 522 -2.50 34.14 -56.78
CA ARG A 522 -1.73 33.71 -57.96
C ARG A 522 -1.80 32.18 -58.16
N THR A 523 -2.27 31.84 -59.36
CA THR A 523 -1.94 30.65 -60.18
C THR A 523 -2.39 29.28 -59.67
N ASN A 524 -3.59 28.92 -60.14
CA ASN A 524 -4.12 27.58 -60.22
C ASN A 524 -3.69 26.96 -61.57
N ALA A 525 -2.92 25.86 -61.52
CA ALA A 525 -2.73 24.96 -62.66
C ALA A 525 -2.37 23.53 -62.20
N ASN A 526 -2.79 23.11 -61.00
CA ASN A 526 -2.57 21.74 -60.53
C ASN A 526 -3.69 21.19 -59.61
N ALA A 527 -4.88 21.80 -59.62
CA ALA A 527 -6.00 21.37 -58.77
C ALA A 527 -6.84 20.20 -59.34
N ASN A 528 -6.58 19.75 -60.58
CA ASN A 528 -7.44 18.76 -61.24
C ASN A 528 -6.94 17.30 -61.18
N ALA A 529 -5.84 17.02 -60.49
CA ALA A 529 -5.36 15.64 -60.29
C ALA A 529 -5.73 15.06 -58.91
N ASN A 530 -5.89 15.89 -57.87
CA ASN A 530 -6.22 15.44 -56.50
C ASN A 530 -7.73 15.28 -56.22
N ALA A 531 -8.60 15.75 -57.12
CA ALA A 531 -10.06 15.64 -56.93
C ALA A 531 -10.59 14.21 -57.21
N ALA A 532 -9.93 13.46 -58.10
CA ALA A 532 -10.36 12.12 -58.49
C ALA A 532 -10.01 11.04 -57.43
N GLU A 533 -8.91 11.20 -56.67
CA GLU A 533 -8.54 10.27 -55.58
C GLU A 533 -9.34 10.52 -54.28
N ALA A 534 -9.87 11.73 -54.05
CA ALA A 534 -10.62 12.08 -52.84
C ALA A 534 -12.13 11.73 -52.90
N ALA A 535 -12.69 11.54 -54.09
CA ALA A 535 -14.10 11.20 -54.30
C ALA A 535 -14.55 9.86 -53.65
N PRO A 536 -13.82 8.74 -53.79
CA PRO A 536 -14.23 7.46 -53.17
C PRO A 536 -14.16 7.47 -51.65
N ASP A 537 -13.20 8.20 -51.06
CA ASP A 537 -13.08 8.31 -49.59
C ASP A 537 -14.18 9.18 -48.98
N ASN A 538 -14.62 10.23 -49.68
CA ASN A 538 -15.77 11.04 -49.28
C ASN A 538 -17.09 10.25 -49.35
N ALA A 539 -17.28 9.43 -50.39
CA ALA A 539 -18.47 8.57 -50.51
C ALA A 539 -18.52 7.51 -49.39
N ARG A 540 -17.38 6.87 -49.07
CA ARG A 540 -17.25 5.92 -47.96
C ARG A 540 -17.56 6.58 -46.62
N ARG A 541 -17.02 7.78 -46.36
CA ARG A 541 -17.28 8.53 -45.13
C ARG A 541 -18.74 8.98 -45.02
N ALA A 542 -19.37 9.39 -46.13
CA ALA A 542 -20.79 9.73 -46.19
C ALA A 542 -21.68 8.50 -45.89
N ALA A 543 -21.32 7.33 -46.40
CA ALA A 543 -22.04 6.10 -46.10
C ALA A 543 -21.92 5.68 -44.63
N ARG A 544 -20.72 5.78 -44.05
CA ARG A 544 -20.51 5.57 -42.61
C ARG A 544 -21.31 6.55 -41.75
N ARG A 545 -21.43 7.81 -42.16
CA ARG A 545 -22.28 8.80 -41.49
C ARG A 545 -23.75 8.39 -41.51
N ARG A 546 -24.24 7.82 -42.62
CA ARG A 546 -25.61 7.27 -42.71
C ARG A 546 -25.79 6.07 -41.79
N GLN A 547 -24.82 5.14 -41.77
CA GLN A 547 -24.82 3.99 -40.86
C GLN A 547 -25.01 4.44 -39.41
N VAL A 548 -24.18 5.38 -38.93
CA VAL A 548 -24.27 5.91 -37.56
C VAL A 548 -25.60 6.61 -37.27
N ARG A 549 -26.16 7.35 -38.25
CA ARG A 549 -27.44 8.06 -38.09
C ARG A 549 -28.67 7.14 -38.08
N ALA A 550 -28.58 5.98 -38.72
CA ALA A 550 -29.67 5.02 -38.80
C ALA A 550 -29.84 4.18 -37.53
N LEU A 551 -28.88 4.26 -36.59
CA LEU A 551 -28.82 3.42 -35.40
C LEU A 551 -29.95 3.72 -34.41
N GLY A 552 -30.65 2.66 -33.99
CA GLY A 552 -31.73 2.71 -33.00
C GLY A 552 -31.61 1.68 -31.87
N PRO A 553 -32.63 1.57 -31.00
CA PRO A 553 -32.68 0.55 -29.95
C PRO A 553 -32.49 -0.88 -30.50
N GLY A 554 -31.72 -1.69 -29.78
CA GLY A 554 -31.41 -3.08 -30.16
C GLY A 554 -30.35 -3.25 -31.24
N GLN A 555 -29.81 -2.16 -31.78
CA GLN A 555 -28.73 -2.18 -32.75
C GLN A 555 -27.36 -2.03 -32.10
N VAL A 556 -26.40 -2.84 -32.55
CA VAL A 556 -25.03 -2.88 -32.05
C VAL A 556 -24.07 -2.64 -33.21
N LEU A 557 -23.33 -1.54 -33.16
CA LEU A 557 -22.30 -1.25 -34.14
C LEU A 557 -20.95 -1.79 -33.64
N VAL A 558 -20.28 -2.63 -34.43
CA VAL A 558 -18.93 -3.13 -34.13
C VAL A 558 -17.91 -2.33 -34.93
N CYS A 559 -17.01 -1.63 -34.25
CA CYS A 559 -16.01 -0.76 -34.85
C CYS A 559 -14.59 -1.19 -34.45
N SER A 560 -13.65 -1.08 -35.39
CA SER A 560 -12.24 -1.29 -35.05
C SER A 560 -11.63 -0.04 -34.39
N TYR A 561 -10.66 -0.22 -33.49
CA TYR A 561 -9.91 0.93 -32.94
C TYR A 561 -9.25 1.83 -34.01
N ALA A 562 -8.91 1.27 -35.17
CA ALA A 562 -8.35 2.04 -36.27
C ALA A 562 -9.41 2.99 -36.88
N LEU A 563 -10.62 2.48 -37.11
CA LEU A 563 -11.73 3.29 -37.64
C LEU A 563 -12.25 4.30 -36.60
N LEU A 564 -12.30 3.93 -35.32
CA LEU A 564 -12.61 4.86 -34.23
C LEU A 564 -11.68 6.09 -34.25
N GLN A 565 -10.39 5.88 -34.51
CA GLN A 565 -9.43 6.97 -34.59
C GLN A 565 -9.64 7.86 -35.82
N ILE A 566 -10.03 7.27 -36.96
CA ILE A 566 -10.20 7.97 -38.24
C ILE A 566 -11.49 8.80 -38.25
N ASP A 567 -12.58 8.23 -37.75
CA ASP A 567 -13.92 8.82 -37.77
C ASP A 567 -14.38 9.21 -36.35
N ALA A 568 -13.46 9.69 -35.52
CA ALA A 568 -13.71 10.03 -34.12
C ALA A 568 -14.83 11.09 -33.98
N ASP A 569 -14.87 12.06 -34.89
CA ASP A 569 -15.91 13.10 -34.95
C ASP A 569 -17.30 12.54 -35.28
N LEU A 570 -17.39 11.53 -36.15
CA LEU A 570 -18.66 10.90 -36.50
C LEU A 570 -19.20 10.02 -35.36
N LEU A 571 -18.30 9.32 -34.65
CA LEU A 571 -18.66 8.37 -33.60
C LEU A 571 -18.85 9.01 -32.22
N ALA A 572 -18.25 10.19 -31.98
CA ALA A 572 -18.42 10.94 -30.72
C ALA A 572 -19.68 11.82 -30.68
N GLY A 573 -20.30 12.10 -31.84
CA GLY A 573 -21.52 12.91 -31.94
C GLY A 573 -22.79 12.24 -31.37
N PRO A 574 -23.06 10.95 -31.65
CA PRO A 574 -24.23 10.25 -31.09
C PRO A 574 -24.12 10.00 -29.58
N GLN A 575 -25.28 10.01 -28.90
CA GLN A 575 -25.42 9.48 -27.54
C GLN A 575 -25.61 7.96 -27.61
N TRP A 576 -24.59 7.21 -27.19
CA TRP A 576 -24.67 5.76 -27.09
C TRP A 576 -25.35 5.33 -25.79
N HIS A 577 -26.17 4.28 -25.83
CA HIS A 577 -26.71 3.73 -24.58
C HIS A 577 -25.69 2.84 -23.86
N SER A 578 -24.78 2.22 -24.61
CA SER A 578 -23.68 1.41 -24.08
C SER A 578 -22.48 1.45 -25.02
N VAL A 579 -21.28 1.65 -24.45
CA VAL A 579 -20.02 1.55 -25.19
C VAL A 579 -19.16 0.49 -24.54
N VAL A 580 -18.72 -0.48 -25.32
CA VAL A 580 -17.85 -1.58 -24.90
C VAL A 580 -16.51 -1.42 -25.60
N LEU A 581 -15.43 -1.36 -24.83
CA LEU A 581 -14.06 -1.48 -25.34
C LEU A 581 -13.56 -2.89 -25.06
N ASP A 582 -13.45 -3.70 -26.10
CA ASP A 582 -12.81 -5.01 -26.02
C ASP A 582 -11.29 -4.88 -26.17
N GLU A 583 -10.53 -5.69 -25.43
CA GLU A 583 -9.07 -5.59 -25.30
C GLU A 583 -8.63 -4.14 -24.99
N ALA A 584 -9.20 -3.56 -23.92
CA ALA A 584 -9.05 -2.15 -23.54
C ALA A 584 -7.61 -1.70 -23.28
N GLN A 585 -6.64 -2.61 -23.15
CA GLN A 585 -5.21 -2.28 -23.21
C GLN A 585 -4.82 -1.55 -24.52
N ALA A 586 -5.65 -1.60 -25.56
CA ALA A 586 -5.48 -0.80 -26.77
C ALA A 586 -5.44 0.71 -26.51
N ILE A 587 -6.06 1.19 -25.42
CA ILE A 587 -6.08 2.61 -25.00
C ILE A 587 -5.16 2.90 -23.81
N LYS A 588 -4.22 2.00 -23.49
CA LYS A 588 -3.33 2.10 -22.32
C LYS A 588 -2.51 3.40 -22.22
N ASN A 589 -2.26 4.07 -23.33
CA ASN A 589 -1.58 5.36 -23.35
C ASN A 589 -2.58 6.50 -23.66
N PRO A 590 -2.90 7.36 -22.68
CA PRO A 590 -3.90 8.40 -22.84
C PRO A 590 -3.51 9.51 -23.81
N GLY A 591 -2.21 9.67 -24.11
CA GLY A 591 -1.74 10.65 -25.08
C GLY A 591 -2.05 10.30 -26.54
N THR A 592 -2.41 9.04 -26.81
CA THR A 592 -2.64 8.55 -28.18
C THR A 592 -3.94 9.07 -28.79
N ARG A 593 -3.98 9.24 -30.12
CA ARG A 593 -5.21 9.61 -30.84
C ARG A 593 -6.35 8.62 -30.59
N ARG A 594 -6.03 7.33 -30.51
CA ARG A 594 -6.98 6.26 -30.18
C ARG A 594 -7.61 6.43 -28.79
N ALA A 595 -6.81 6.66 -27.75
CA ALA A 595 -7.33 6.86 -26.40
C ALA A 595 -8.19 8.13 -26.32
N LYS A 596 -7.73 9.23 -26.93
CA LYS A 596 -8.51 10.47 -27.03
C LYS A 596 -9.87 10.27 -27.71
N ALA A 597 -9.91 9.53 -28.82
CA ALA A 597 -11.15 9.21 -29.52
C ALA A 597 -12.10 8.37 -28.66
N ALA A 598 -11.60 7.35 -27.95
CA ALA A 598 -12.40 6.54 -27.04
C ALA A 598 -12.96 7.35 -25.85
N LEU A 599 -12.16 8.23 -25.27
CA LEU A 599 -12.56 9.10 -24.17
C LEU A 599 -13.63 10.14 -24.57
N ALA A 600 -13.68 10.51 -25.85
CA ALA A 600 -14.64 11.47 -26.39
C ALA A 600 -16.05 10.89 -26.64
N LEU A 601 -16.20 9.56 -26.64
CA LEU A 601 -17.49 8.91 -26.88
C LEU A 601 -18.51 9.24 -25.78
N GLN A 602 -19.72 9.66 -26.15
CA GLN A 602 -20.80 9.95 -25.20
C GLN A 602 -21.60 8.68 -24.92
N SER A 603 -21.78 8.32 -23.65
CA SER A 603 -22.47 7.08 -23.30
C SER A 603 -23.09 7.10 -21.90
N ASP A 604 -24.24 6.45 -21.75
CA ASP A 604 -24.88 6.20 -20.45
C ASP A 604 -24.13 5.12 -19.63
N PHE A 605 -23.53 4.13 -20.31
CA PHE A 605 -22.78 3.05 -19.68
C PHE A 605 -21.53 2.70 -20.47
N ARG A 606 -20.39 2.57 -19.79
CA ARG A 606 -19.10 2.30 -20.40
C ARG A 606 -18.48 1.05 -19.79
N LEU A 607 -18.14 0.09 -20.63
CA LEU A 607 -17.55 -1.18 -20.23
C LEU A 607 -16.18 -1.35 -20.90
N ALA A 608 -15.15 -1.62 -20.11
CA ALA A 608 -13.86 -2.07 -20.61
C ALA A 608 -13.67 -3.56 -20.32
N LEU A 609 -13.34 -4.33 -21.35
CA LEU A 609 -12.96 -5.74 -21.25
C LEU A 609 -11.46 -5.86 -21.45
N THR A 610 -10.78 -6.58 -20.56
CA THR A 610 -9.35 -6.85 -20.71
C THR A 610 -8.98 -8.13 -19.95
N GLY A 611 -8.01 -8.89 -20.44
CA GLY A 611 -7.41 -10.00 -19.66
C GLY A 611 -6.33 -9.51 -18.68
N THR A 612 -5.71 -8.38 -19.00
CA THR A 612 -4.55 -7.82 -18.29
C THR A 612 -4.72 -6.30 -18.18
N PRO A 613 -5.42 -5.81 -17.14
CA PRO A 613 -5.70 -4.38 -17.00
C PRO A 613 -4.44 -3.52 -16.80
N ILE A 614 -3.33 -4.16 -16.42
CA ILE A 614 -2.01 -3.54 -16.27
C ILE A 614 -1.00 -4.46 -16.97
N GLU A 615 -0.33 -3.95 -18.01
CA GLU A 615 0.75 -4.66 -18.71
C GLU A 615 2.13 -4.18 -18.26
N ASN A 616 2.34 -2.87 -18.18
CA ASN A 616 3.68 -2.30 -17.95
C ASN A 616 3.73 -1.20 -16.90
N ARG A 617 2.68 -0.39 -16.76
CA ARG A 617 2.63 0.77 -15.86
C ARG A 617 1.23 0.98 -15.31
N LEU A 618 1.12 1.48 -14.09
CA LEU A 618 -0.14 1.88 -13.46
C LEU A 618 -0.87 2.99 -14.22
N GLY A 619 -0.16 3.81 -15.00
CA GLY A 619 -0.79 4.81 -15.86
C GLY A 619 -1.76 4.20 -16.90
N GLU A 620 -1.60 2.93 -17.24
CA GLU A 620 -2.52 2.20 -18.13
C GLU A 620 -3.90 2.05 -17.49
N LEU A 621 -3.94 1.76 -16.19
CA LEU A 621 -5.16 1.68 -15.40
C LEU A 621 -5.87 3.03 -15.31
N TRP A 622 -5.13 4.13 -15.18
CA TRP A 622 -5.71 5.48 -15.20
C TRP A 622 -6.46 5.76 -16.51
N SER A 623 -5.89 5.35 -17.65
CA SER A 623 -6.54 5.54 -18.96
C SER A 623 -7.85 4.74 -19.08
N ILE A 624 -7.82 3.47 -18.68
CA ILE A 624 -9.00 2.57 -18.73
C ILE A 624 -10.09 3.04 -17.76
N MET A 625 -9.72 3.42 -16.54
CA MET A 625 -10.65 3.96 -15.55
C MET A 625 -11.17 5.34 -15.95
N GLY A 626 -10.35 6.18 -16.58
CA GLY A 626 -10.78 7.47 -17.12
C GLY A 626 -11.80 7.33 -18.23
N PHE A 627 -11.75 6.25 -19.01
CA PHE A 627 -12.83 5.89 -19.94
C PHE A 627 -14.09 5.45 -19.19
N CYS A 628 -14.00 4.47 -18.28
CA CYS A 628 -15.19 3.90 -17.64
C CYS A 628 -15.89 4.88 -16.68
N ASN A 629 -15.11 5.57 -15.85
CA ASN A 629 -15.55 6.43 -14.76
C ASN A 629 -14.71 7.73 -14.75
N PRO A 630 -14.99 8.68 -15.66
CA PRO A 630 -14.26 9.95 -15.73
C PRO A 630 -14.23 10.68 -14.38
N GLY A 631 -13.06 11.15 -13.98
CA GLY A 631 -12.87 11.90 -12.73
C GLY A 631 -12.70 11.05 -11.47
N LEU A 632 -12.82 9.71 -11.53
CA LEU A 632 -12.60 8.83 -10.37
C LEU A 632 -11.19 8.99 -9.76
N LEU A 633 -10.16 9.03 -10.62
CA LEU A 633 -8.75 9.05 -10.22
C LEU A 633 -8.09 10.43 -10.35
N GLY A 634 -8.88 11.49 -10.55
CA GLY A 634 -8.36 12.83 -10.81
C GLY A 634 -7.56 12.93 -12.12
N SER A 635 -6.68 13.94 -12.22
CA SER A 635 -5.83 14.14 -13.40
C SER A 635 -4.71 13.09 -13.48
N ALA A 636 -4.15 12.87 -14.67
CA ALA A 636 -3.04 11.92 -14.86
C ALA A 636 -1.82 12.27 -13.99
N GLU A 637 -1.55 13.56 -13.79
CA GLU A 637 -0.46 14.04 -12.95
C GLU A 637 -0.71 13.73 -11.47
N GLN A 638 -1.92 14.01 -10.97
CA GLN A 638 -2.32 13.71 -9.60
C GLN A 638 -2.27 12.21 -9.34
N PHE A 639 -2.81 11.40 -10.25
CA PHE A 639 -2.73 9.94 -10.15
C PHE A 639 -1.29 9.45 -10.09
N THR A 640 -0.42 10.01 -10.93
CA THR A 640 1.00 9.66 -10.96
C THR A 640 1.69 9.97 -9.64
N GLN A 641 1.44 11.14 -9.06
CA GLN A 641 2.03 11.55 -7.78
C GLN A 641 1.50 10.73 -6.60
N ARG A 642 0.18 10.49 -6.55
CA ARG A 642 -0.51 9.86 -5.41
C ARG A 642 -0.43 8.34 -5.40
N PHE A 643 -0.28 7.70 -6.56
CA PHE A 643 -0.30 6.25 -6.70
C PHE A 643 0.92 5.75 -7.48
N ALA A 644 1.08 6.16 -8.74
CA ALA A 644 2.06 5.50 -9.61
C ALA A 644 3.50 5.63 -9.09
N ASN A 645 3.95 6.81 -8.68
CA ASN A 645 5.29 7.01 -8.15
C ASN A 645 5.51 6.27 -6.83
N LEU A 646 4.53 6.28 -5.92
CA LEU A 646 4.64 5.57 -4.64
C LEU A 646 4.70 4.05 -4.84
N ILE A 647 3.99 3.51 -5.83
CA ILE A 647 3.93 2.07 -6.06
C ILE A 647 5.09 1.58 -6.93
N GLU A 648 5.47 2.32 -7.97
CA GLU A 648 6.47 1.90 -8.96
C GLU A 648 7.91 2.33 -8.63
N ARG A 649 8.08 3.42 -7.87
CA ARG A 649 9.39 4.09 -7.69
C ARG A 649 9.81 4.28 -6.24
N SER A 650 8.94 3.99 -5.27
CA SER A 650 9.31 4.14 -3.86
C SER A 650 10.14 2.95 -3.40
N ASP A 651 11.25 3.24 -2.72
CA ASP A 651 12.06 2.24 -2.02
C ASP A 651 11.49 1.87 -0.65
N ASP A 652 10.40 2.53 -0.20
CA ASP A 652 9.72 2.28 1.08
C ASP A 652 8.62 1.21 0.89
N PRO A 653 8.79 -0.02 1.41
CA PRO A 653 7.82 -1.09 1.24
C PRO A 653 6.46 -0.80 1.90
N GLN A 654 6.44 -0.07 3.03
CA GLN A 654 5.20 0.27 3.72
C GLN A 654 4.39 1.29 2.92
N ALA A 655 5.05 2.34 2.41
CA ALA A 655 4.39 3.36 1.60
C ALA A 655 3.77 2.75 0.34
N LYS A 656 4.49 1.83 -0.31
CA LYS A 656 4.04 1.09 -1.48
C LYS A 656 2.84 0.18 -1.18
N ALA A 657 2.89 -0.59 -0.10
CA ALA A 657 1.79 -1.44 0.33
C ALA A 657 0.55 -0.62 0.69
N GLN A 658 0.71 0.54 1.32
CA GLN A 658 -0.40 1.43 1.67
C GLN A 658 -1.04 2.05 0.42
N ALA A 659 -0.24 2.58 -0.52
CA ALA A 659 -0.73 3.15 -1.77
C ALA A 659 -1.45 2.08 -2.63
N SER A 660 -0.91 0.86 -2.70
CA SER A 660 -1.52 -0.25 -3.43
C SER A 660 -2.87 -0.67 -2.83
N ARG A 661 -2.94 -0.82 -1.50
CA ARG A 661 -4.20 -1.16 -0.80
C ARG A 661 -5.26 -0.08 -1.00
N ARG A 662 -4.87 1.20 -0.90
CA ARG A 662 -5.76 2.33 -1.18
C ARG A 662 -6.30 2.27 -2.61
N LEU A 663 -5.43 2.14 -3.60
CA LEU A 663 -5.84 2.09 -5.01
C LEU A 663 -6.81 0.93 -5.26
N ARG A 664 -6.55 -0.27 -4.74
CA ARG A 664 -7.47 -1.41 -4.89
C ARG A 664 -8.84 -1.14 -4.30
N ARG A 665 -8.89 -0.58 -3.10
CA ARG A 665 -10.16 -0.30 -2.43
C ARG A 665 -11.01 0.71 -3.21
N LEU A 666 -10.37 1.70 -3.83
CA LEU A 666 -11.04 2.69 -4.68
C LEU A 666 -11.56 2.09 -5.98
N LEU A 667 -10.89 1.06 -6.51
CA LEU A 667 -11.23 0.43 -7.78
C LEU A 667 -12.17 -0.76 -7.65
N SER A 668 -12.20 -1.44 -6.50
CA SER A 668 -12.96 -2.68 -6.30
C SER A 668 -14.46 -2.58 -6.64
N PRO A 669 -15.17 -1.45 -6.45
CA PRO A 669 -16.56 -1.37 -6.88
C PRO A 669 -16.75 -1.43 -8.40
N PHE A 670 -15.74 -0.98 -9.16
CA PHE A 670 -15.82 -0.77 -10.62
C PHE A 670 -14.94 -1.72 -11.43
N LEU A 671 -14.09 -2.52 -10.77
CA LEU A 671 -13.21 -3.49 -11.39
C LEU A 671 -13.47 -4.87 -10.83
N LEU A 672 -13.96 -5.77 -11.68
CA LEU A 672 -14.13 -7.18 -11.36
C LEU A 672 -13.02 -7.99 -12.05
N ARG A 673 -12.25 -8.74 -11.26
CA ARG A 673 -11.20 -9.64 -11.76
C ARG A 673 -11.30 -10.97 -11.05
N ARG A 674 -11.39 -12.04 -11.83
CA ARG A 674 -11.40 -13.43 -11.36
C ARG A 674 -10.40 -14.26 -12.16
N THR A 675 -9.75 -15.19 -11.50
CA THR A 675 -8.80 -16.11 -12.14
C THR A 675 -9.47 -17.42 -12.54
N LYS A 676 -8.90 -18.15 -13.50
CA LYS A 676 -9.41 -19.50 -13.86
C LYS A 676 -9.41 -20.45 -12.67
N ALA A 677 -8.37 -20.37 -11.83
CA ALA A 677 -8.23 -21.22 -10.65
C ALA A 677 -9.31 -20.96 -9.60
N GLU A 678 -9.76 -19.71 -9.47
CA GLU A 678 -10.83 -19.34 -8.53
C GLU A 678 -12.20 -19.86 -8.94
N VAL A 679 -12.49 -19.93 -10.26
CA VAL A 679 -13.88 -20.08 -10.74
C VAL A 679 -14.14 -21.31 -11.61
N LEU A 680 -13.11 -22.01 -12.08
CA LEU A 680 -13.25 -23.23 -12.90
C LEU A 680 -12.62 -24.43 -12.20
N THR A 681 -13.45 -25.18 -11.47
CA THR A 681 -13.06 -26.46 -10.84
C THR A 681 -12.91 -27.59 -11.85
N ASP A 682 -13.62 -27.53 -12.97
CA ASP A 682 -13.74 -28.66 -13.92
C ASP A 682 -12.81 -28.52 -15.15
N LEU A 683 -12.01 -27.45 -15.20
CA LEU A 683 -11.10 -27.24 -16.33
C LEU A 683 -9.88 -28.16 -16.17
N PRO A 684 -9.53 -28.98 -17.18
CA PRO A 684 -8.36 -29.84 -17.09
C PRO A 684 -7.08 -29.05 -16.78
N PRO A 685 -6.10 -29.65 -16.08
CA PRO A 685 -4.90 -28.96 -15.69
C PRO A 685 -4.10 -28.49 -16.92
N ARG A 686 -3.38 -27.39 -16.72
CA ARG A 686 -2.42 -26.86 -17.69
C ARG A 686 -1.00 -27.08 -17.19
N THR A 687 -0.15 -27.64 -18.04
CA THR A 687 1.28 -27.78 -17.76
C THR A 687 2.08 -26.88 -18.69
N GLU A 688 2.97 -26.04 -18.12
CA GLU A 688 3.92 -25.25 -18.90
C GLU A 688 5.31 -25.89 -18.84
N ILE A 689 5.91 -26.15 -20.00
CA ILE A 689 7.24 -26.76 -20.12
C ILE A 689 8.12 -25.80 -20.92
N VAL A 690 9.20 -25.32 -20.29
CA VAL A 690 10.30 -24.66 -21.01
C VAL A 690 11.17 -25.77 -21.58
N HIS A 691 11.22 -25.86 -22.90
CA HIS A 691 11.97 -26.88 -23.63
C HIS A 691 13.26 -26.27 -24.17
N ASP A 692 14.36 -26.59 -23.53
CA ASP A 692 15.67 -26.07 -23.88
C ASP A 692 16.21 -26.76 -25.14
N VAL A 693 16.45 -25.97 -26.18
CA VAL A 693 17.02 -26.40 -27.45
C VAL A 693 18.51 -26.13 -27.45
N VAL A 694 19.32 -27.18 -27.56
CA VAL A 694 20.78 -27.08 -27.57
C VAL A 694 21.26 -26.83 -29.02
N PRO A 695 21.85 -25.65 -29.32
CA PRO A 695 22.34 -25.37 -30.67
C PRO A 695 23.58 -26.20 -30.99
N GLY A 696 23.74 -26.56 -32.27
CA GLY A 696 24.95 -27.21 -32.77
C GLY A 696 26.18 -26.29 -32.69
N THR A 697 27.39 -26.85 -32.83
CA THR A 697 28.65 -26.08 -32.70
C THR A 697 28.75 -24.88 -33.65
N LYS A 698 28.38 -25.08 -34.93
CA LYS A 698 28.37 -24.01 -35.95
C LYS A 698 27.32 -22.94 -35.67
N GLU A 699 26.13 -23.34 -35.23
CA GLU A 699 25.04 -22.44 -34.87
C GLU A 699 25.41 -21.60 -33.64
N ARG A 700 25.98 -22.23 -32.61
CA ARG A 700 26.45 -21.55 -31.39
C ARG A 700 27.52 -20.50 -31.69
N ALA A 701 28.47 -20.83 -32.55
CA ALA A 701 29.49 -19.89 -32.99
C ALA A 701 28.89 -18.69 -33.74
N LEU A 702 27.90 -18.92 -34.60
CA LEU A 702 27.18 -17.84 -35.29
C LEU A 702 26.39 -16.95 -34.32
N LEU A 703 25.67 -17.54 -33.37
CA LEU A 703 24.90 -16.79 -32.37
C LEU A 703 25.81 -15.87 -31.55
N GLU A 704 26.96 -16.37 -31.10
CA GLU A 704 27.92 -15.57 -30.34
C GLU A 704 28.58 -14.48 -31.19
N ALA A 705 28.95 -14.79 -32.43
CA ALA A 705 29.49 -13.79 -33.36
C ALA A 705 28.48 -12.65 -33.62
N LEU A 706 27.21 -12.98 -33.86
CA LEU A 706 26.15 -11.99 -34.03
C LEU A 706 25.92 -11.16 -32.76
N ARG A 707 26.03 -11.77 -31.56
CA ARG A 707 25.91 -11.06 -30.29
C ARG A 707 27.04 -10.03 -30.11
N GLN A 708 28.28 -10.44 -30.34
CA GLN A 708 29.45 -9.55 -30.26
C GLN A 708 29.35 -8.40 -31.26
N GLN A 709 28.91 -8.69 -32.49
CA GLN A 709 28.69 -7.67 -33.52
C GLN A 709 27.57 -6.70 -33.11
N ALA A 710 26.46 -7.22 -32.55
CA ALA A 710 25.36 -6.41 -32.04
C ALA A 710 25.84 -5.46 -30.94
N GLU A 711 26.57 -5.98 -29.95
CA GLU A 711 27.13 -5.19 -28.84
C GLU A 711 28.05 -4.07 -29.33
N ALA A 712 29.00 -4.39 -30.24
CA ALA A 712 29.90 -3.40 -30.82
C ALA A 712 29.15 -2.32 -31.63
N SER A 713 28.17 -2.73 -32.46
CA SER A 713 27.40 -1.81 -33.29
C SER A 713 26.53 -0.85 -32.46
N VAL A 714 25.93 -1.35 -31.39
CA VAL A 714 25.13 -0.53 -30.46
C VAL A 714 26.02 0.44 -29.70
N ALA A 715 27.17 -0.01 -29.19
CA ALA A 715 28.12 0.86 -28.49
C ALA A 715 28.64 2.00 -29.37
N GLN A 716 28.95 1.71 -30.64
CA GLN A 716 29.34 2.73 -31.62
C GLN A 716 28.20 3.71 -31.93
N ALA A 717 26.98 3.23 -32.19
CA ALA A 717 25.83 4.09 -32.48
C ALA A 717 25.46 5.01 -31.31
N VAL A 718 25.50 4.49 -30.07
CA VAL A 718 25.26 5.27 -28.85
C VAL A 718 26.32 6.35 -28.66
N SER A 719 27.59 6.02 -28.90
CA SER A 719 28.71 6.96 -28.79
C SER A 719 28.64 8.07 -29.84
N ALA A 720 28.31 7.73 -31.09
CA ALA A 720 28.14 8.70 -32.18
C ALA A 720 26.97 9.67 -31.91
N ASN A 721 25.84 9.15 -31.38
CA ASN A 721 24.69 9.97 -31.02
C ASN A 721 24.95 10.90 -29.82
N ALA A 722 25.83 10.50 -28.90
CA ALA A 722 26.28 11.35 -27.79
C ALA A 722 27.14 12.52 -28.27
N GLN A 723 27.97 12.31 -29.30
CA GLN A 723 28.82 13.35 -29.90
C GLN A 723 28.04 14.34 -30.78
N ALA A 724 26.90 13.94 -31.36
CA ALA A 724 26.08 14.77 -32.25
C ALA A 724 25.16 15.79 -31.53
N GLY A 725 25.34 16.05 -30.23
CA GLY A 725 24.72 17.19 -29.54
C GLY A 725 23.20 17.13 -29.30
N GLY A 726 22.58 15.96 -29.40
CA GLY A 726 21.12 15.85 -29.20
C GLY A 726 20.62 14.42 -29.18
N GLY A 727 21.04 13.63 -28.19
CA GLY A 727 20.55 12.28 -27.98
C GLY A 727 19.06 12.25 -27.65
N LYS A 728 18.19 12.24 -28.67
CA LYS A 728 16.81 11.77 -28.48
C LYS A 728 16.92 10.32 -28.04
N GLN A 729 16.61 10.04 -26.77
CA GLN A 729 16.65 8.72 -26.14
C GLN A 729 16.02 7.61 -27.00
N GLY A 730 15.06 7.96 -27.88
CA GLY A 730 14.44 7.06 -28.86
C GLY A 730 15.34 6.55 -29.99
N GLN A 731 16.38 7.27 -30.42
CA GLN A 731 17.29 6.81 -31.50
C GLN A 731 18.22 5.70 -31.00
N ASN A 732 18.79 5.84 -29.80
CA ASN A 732 19.59 4.79 -29.18
C ASN A 732 18.76 3.52 -28.93
N GLN A 733 17.50 3.67 -28.49
CA GLN A 733 16.57 2.54 -28.33
C GLN A 733 16.28 1.84 -29.66
N PHE A 734 16.16 2.57 -30.78
CA PHE A 734 15.92 1.98 -32.09
C PHE A 734 17.04 1.04 -32.54
N HIS A 735 18.31 1.45 -32.38
CA HIS A 735 19.46 0.61 -32.71
C HIS A 735 19.52 -0.67 -31.87
N VAL A 736 19.23 -0.56 -30.56
CA VAL A 736 19.16 -1.72 -29.66
C VAL A 736 18.04 -2.69 -30.08
N LEU A 737 16.84 -2.18 -30.39
CA LEU A 737 15.71 -3.01 -30.81
C LEU A 737 15.98 -3.74 -32.14
N ALA A 738 16.64 -3.09 -33.09
CA ALA A 738 17.02 -3.70 -34.37
C ALA A 738 18.03 -4.85 -34.17
N ALA A 739 19.04 -4.64 -33.32
CA ALA A 739 20.02 -5.66 -32.96
C ALA A 739 19.37 -6.87 -32.26
N LEU A 740 18.49 -6.61 -31.28
CA LEU A 740 17.74 -7.65 -30.59
C LEU A 740 16.82 -8.43 -31.54
N ALA A 741 16.15 -7.75 -32.48
CA ALA A 741 15.31 -8.41 -33.48
C ALA A 741 16.12 -9.38 -34.37
N ARG A 742 17.34 -8.99 -34.77
CA ARG A 742 18.25 -9.86 -35.54
C ARG A 742 18.71 -11.07 -34.73
N LEU A 743 19.09 -10.89 -33.47
CA LEU A 743 19.47 -11.99 -32.58
C LEU A 743 18.33 -12.98 -32.34
N ARG A 744 17.09 -12.47 -32.18
CA ARG A 744 15.90 -13.33 -32.03
C ARG A 744 15.63 -14.15 -33.28
N ARG A 745 15.77 -13.55 -34.48
CA ARG A 745 15.65 -14.29 -35.74
C ARG A 745 16.71 -15.39 -35.86
N ALA A 746 17.97 -15.08 -35.52
CA ALA A 746 19.04 -16.07 -35.54
C ALA A 746 18.81 -17.23 -34.54
N ALA A 747 18.25 -16.94 -33.36
CA ALA A 747 17.90 -17.95 -32.36
C ALA A 747 16.73 -18.86 -32.79
N CYS A 748 15.86 -18.38 -33.70
CA CYS A 748 14.81 -19.21 -34.31
C CYS A 748 15.39 -20.17 -35.34
N ASP A 749 16.13 -19.65 -36.31
CA ASP A 749 16.91 -20.43 -37.28
C ASP A 749 18.00 -19.55 -37.94
N PRO A 750 19.26 -20.03 -38.05
CA PRO A 750 20.35 -19.31 -38.71
C PRO A 750 20.02 -18.80 -40.13
N ARG A 751 19.21 -19.54 -40.90
CA ARG A 751 18.85 -19.19 -42.28
C ARG A 751 18.02 -17.91 -42.39
N LEU A 752 17.41 -17.45 -41.29
CA LEU A 752 16.66 -16.20 -41.26
C LEU A 752 17.55 -14.94 -41.26
N VAL A 753 18.86 -15.12 -41.04
CA VAL A 753 19.85 -14.04 -40.94
C VAL A 753 21.07 -14.28 -41.84
N ALA A 754 21.47 -15.53 -42.03
CA ALA A 754 22.62 -15.94 -42.83
C ALA A 754 22.30 -17.22 -43.64
N PRO A 755 21.35 -17.16 -44.61
CA PRO A 755 20.92 -18.31 -45.41
C PRO A 755 22.07 -18.96 -46.20
N GLU A 756 23.07 -18.18 -46.59
CA GLU A 756 24.26 -18.62 -47.35
C GLU A 756 25.10 -19.67 -46.61
N LEU A 757 24.99 -19.75 -45.28
CA LEU A 757 25.74 -20.71 -44.47
C LEU A 757 25.10 -22.11 -44.48
N GLY A 758 23.86 -22.25 -44.95
CA GLY A 758 23.16 -23.54 -45.06
C GLY A 758 22.95 -24.27 -43.72
N ILE A 759 23.09 -23.60 -42.58
CA ILE A 759 22.95 -24.19 -41.25
C ILE A 759 21.47 -24.33 -40.93
N VAL A 760 20.96 -25.57 -40.86
CA VAL A 760 19.61 -25.84 -40.34
C VAL A 760 19.64 -25.67 -38.82
N GLY A 761 18.77 -24.82 -38.27
CA GLY A 761 18.74 -24.51 -36.84
C GLY A 761 18.28 -25.69 -36.00
N ALA A 762 18.88 -25.87 -34.82
CA ALA A 762 18.51 -26.93 -33.88
C ALA A 762 17.04 -26.88 -33.48
N LYS A 763 16.46 -25.68 -33.41
CA LYS A 763 15.05 -25.51 -33.04
C LYS A 763 14.08 -26.06 -34.08
N VAL A 764 14.39 -25.91 -35.36
CA VAL A 764 13.57 -26.46 -36.46
C VAL A 764 13.58 -27.99 -36.42
N GLN A 765 14.75 -28.59 -36.15
CA GLN A 765 14.90 -30.04 -36.01
C GLN A 765 14.14 -30.55 -34.79
N GLU A 766 14.23 -29.83 -33.67
CA GLU A 766 13.55 -30.22 -32.44
C GLU A 766 12.04 -30.06 -32.54
N PHE A 767 11.56 -29.02 -33.24
CA PHE A 767 10.15 -28.87 -33.57
C PHE A 767 9.64 -30.04 -34.43
N GLU A 768 10.39 -30.45 -35.46
CA GLU A 768 10.04 -31.59 -36.32
C GLU A 768 9.90 -32.87 -35.49
N ARG A 769 10.87 -33.14 -34.60
CA ARG A 769 10.82 -34.28 -33.67
C ARG A 769 9.56 -34.25 -32.79
N LEU A 770 9.31 -33.11 -32.14
CA LEU A 770 8.13 -32.91 -31.29
C LEU A 770 6.82 -33.06 -32.08
N ALA A 771 6.73 -32.50 -33.29
CA ALA A 771 5.54 -32.58 -34.12
C ALA A 771 5.23 -34.04 -34.51
N VAL A 772 6.25 -34.80 -34.93
CA VAL A 772 6.09 -36.23 -35.27
C VAL A 772 5.62 -37.02 -34.06
N GLU A 773 6.20 -36.80 -32.88
CA GLU A 773 5.82 -37.49 -31.64
C GLU A 773 4.37 -37.18 -31.23
N LEU A 774 3.96 -35.91 -31.29
CA LEU A 774 2.60 -35.50 -30.93
C LEU A 774 1.55 -36.09 -31.89
N VAL A 775 1.81 -36.06 -33.20
CA VAL A 775 0.89 -36.63 -34.19
C VAL A 775 0.82 -38.14 -34.07
N ALA A 776 1.95 -38.83 -33.83
CA ALA A 776 1.96 -40.27 -33.56
C ALA A 776 1.15 -40.63 -32.31
N GLY A 777 1.20 -39.77 -31.27
CA GLY A 777 0.37 -39.85 -30.07
C GLY A 777 -1.11 -39.47 -30.26
N ARG A 778 -1.53 -39.10 -31.48
CA ARG A 778 -2.89 -38.61 -31.80
C ARG A 778 -3.27 -37.35 -31.02
N HIS A 779 -2.29 -36.51 -30.74
CA HIS A 779 -2.47 -35.18 -30.20
C HIS A 779 -2.55 -34.14 -31.30
N LYS A 780 -3.24 -33.03 -31.04
CA LYS A 780 -3.34 -31.90 -31.95
C LYS A 780 -2.69 -30.68 -31.34
N ALA A 781 -1.90 -29.97 -32.12
CA ALA A 781 -1.05 -28.89 -31.61
C ALA A 781 -1.32 -27.55 -32.30
N LEU A 782 -1.40 -26.47 -31.51
CA LEU A 782 -1.30 -25.10 -32.01
C LEU A 782 0.16 -24.68 -32.03
N VAL A 783 0.65 -24.12 -33.13
CA VAL A 783 2.04 -23.69 -33.29
C VAL A 783 2.07 -22.19 -33.52
N PHE A 784 2.70 -21.46 -32.61
CA PHE A 784 2.73 -20.00 -32.62
C PHE A 784 4.15 -19.48 -32.86
N SER A 785 4.26 -18.54 -33.78
CA SER A 785 5.47 -17.76 -34.02
C SER A 785 5.16 -16.29 -34.33
N GLN A 786 6.04 -15.37 -33.95
CA GLN A 786 5.93 -13.97 -34.39
C GLN A 786 6.47 -13.74 -35.82
N PHE A 787 7.24 -14.69 -36.36
CA PHE A 787 7.97 -14.57 -37.62
C PHE A 787 7.34 -15.47 -38.69
N THR A 788 6.71 -14.86 -39.70
CA THR A 788 6.02 -15.60 -40.78
C THR A 788 6.98 -16.37 -41.69
N ASP A 789 8.20 -15.85 -41.87
CA ASP A 789 9.29 -16.53 -42.56
C ASP A 789 9.82 -17.72 -41.76
N PHE A 790 9.83 -17.65 -40.42
CA PHE A 790 10.13 -18.82 -39.59
C PHE A 790 9.04 -19.90 -39.72
N LEU A 791 7.75 -19.51 -39.70
CA LEU A 791 6.65 -20.45 -39.96
C LEU A 791 6.79 -21.14 -41.33
N ALA A 792 7.34 -20.47 -42.34
CA ALA A 792 7.61 -21.10 -43.64
C ALA A 792 8.65 -22.22 -43.51
N LEU A 793 9.74 -22.01 -42.78
CA LEU A 793 10.75 -23.04 -42.51
C LEU A 793 10.18 -24.23 -41.72
N LEU A 794 9.26 -23.98 -40.78
CA LEU A 794 8.57 -25.06 -40.06
C LEU A 794 7.65 -25.85 -40.98
N ARG A 795 6.92 -25.19 -41.88
CA ARG A 795 6.07 -25.87 -42.88
C ARG A 795 6.86 -26.80 -43.79
N GLU A 796 8.01 -26.36 -44.28
CA GLU A 796 8.88 -27.20 -45.11
C GLU A 796 9.23 -28.53 -44.42
N ARG A 797 9.45 -28.52 -43.10
CA ARG A 797 9.70 -29.75 -42.33
C ARG A 797 8.46 -30.60 -42.15
N LEU A 798 7.30 -29.98 -41.89
CA LEU A 798 6.04 -30.71 -41.80
C LEU A 798 5.68 -31.37 -43.14
N ASP A 799 5.86 -30.67 -44.26
CA ASP A 799 5.65 -31.19 -45.61
C ASP A 799 6.61 -32.37 -45.88
N ALA A 800 7.90 -32.24 -45.52
CA ALA A 800 8.88 -33.31 -45.67
C ALA A 800 8.58 -34.54 -44.80
N ALA A 801 8.01 -34.33 -43.60
CA ALA A 801 7.57 -35.38 -42.70
C ALA A 801 6.18 -35.95 -43.02
N GLY A 802 5.47 -35.39 -44.02
CA GLY A 802 4.13 -35.81 -44.43
C GLY A 802 3.03 -35.50 -43.40
N LEU A 803 3.23 -34.50 -42.55
CA LEU A 803 2.27 -34.12 -41.49
C LEU A 803 1.25 -33.11 -42.00
N SER A 804 -0.03 -33.33 -41.70
CA SER A 804 -1.10 -32.44 -42.13
C SER A 804 -1.22 -31.22 -41.22
N TYR A 805 -1.42 -30.02 -41.79
CA TYR A 805 -1.59 -28.81 -40.98
C TYR A 805 -2.52 -27.78 -41.61
N GLN A 806 -3.06 -26.90 -40.76
CA GLN A 806 -3.70 -25.65 -41.14
C GLN A 806 -2.75 -24.48 -40.95
N TYR A 807 -2.92 -23.40 -41.71
CA TYR A 807 -2.08 -22.21 -41.64
C TYR A 807 -2.91 -20.93 -41.60
N LEU A 808 -2.56 -20.01 -40.70
CA LEU A 808 -3.19 -18.71 -40.55
C LEU A 808 -2.16 -17.59 -40.29
N ASP A 809 -2.24 -16.53 -41.08
CA ASP A 809 -1.45 -15.32 -40.90
C ASP A 809 -2.28 -14.03 -41.00
N GLY A 810 -1.61 -12.89 -40.85
CA GLY A 810 -2.25 -11.57 -40.92
C GLY A 810 -2.74 -11.20 -42.32
N SER A 811 -2.29 -11.89 -43.37
CA SER A 811 -2.72 -11.65 -44.75
C SER A 811 -3.97 -12.46 -45.13
N THR A 812 -4.31 -13.47 -44.33
CA THR A 812 -5.47 -14.34 -44.58
C THR A 812 -6.80 -13.56 -44.45
N PRO A 813 -7.66 -13.51 -45.48
CA PRO A 813 -8.98 -12.85 -45.43
C PRO A 813 -9.90 -13.44 -44.35
N ALA A 814 -10.88 -12.65 -43.89
CA ALA A 814 -11.75 -13.04 -42.78
C ALA A 814 -12.60 -14.30 -43.08
N ALA A 815 -13.17 -14.41 -44.28
CA ALA A 815 -13.97 -15.58 -44.66
C ALA A 815 -13.13 -16.87 -44.69
N GLU A 816 -11.93 -16.81 -45.28
CA GLU A 816 -11.00 -17.94 -45.36
C GLU A 816 -10.46 -18.33 -43.97
N ARG A 817 -10.23 -17.36 -43.08
CA ARG A 817 -9.88 -17.61 -41.68
C ARG A 817 -10.95 -18.46 -40.98
N SER A 818 -12.22 -18.06 -41.08
CA SER A 818 -13.33 -18.80 -40.45
C SER A 818 -13.41 -20.23 -40.98
N LYS A 819 -13.22 -20.42 -42.29
CA LYS A 819 -13.20 -21.75 -42.93
C LYS A 819 -12.09 -22.64 -42.38
N ARG A 820 -10.86 -22.12 -42.25
CA ARG A 820 -9.70 -22.88 -41.72
C ARG A 820 -9.85 -23.25 -40.25
N VAL A 821 -10.41 -22.35 -39.45
CA VAL A 821 -10.70 -22.60 -38.03
C VAL A 821 -11.77 -23.68 -37.89
N ALA A 822 -12.85 -23.61 -38.69
CA ALA A 822 -13.88 -24.64 -38.71
C ALA A 822 -13.32 -25.99 -39.15
N ALA A 823 -12.46 -26.03 -40.16
CA ALA A 823 -11.79 -27.25 -40.62
C ALA A 823 -10.95 -27.91 -39.51
N PHE A 824 -10.13 -27.13 -38.80
CA PHE A 824 -9.33 -27.65 -37.68
C PHE A 824 -10.21 -28.16 -36.53
N GLN A 825 -11.27 -27.43 -36.17
CA GLN A 825 -12.22 -27.85 -35.14
C GLN A 825 -13.02 -29.09 -35.56
N ALA A 826 -13.22 -29.32 -36.86
CA ALA A 826 -13.78 -30.56 -37.40
C ALA A 826 -12.77 -31.71 -37.47
N GLY A 827 -11.53 -31.49 -37.00
CA GLY A 827 -10.47 -32.49 -36.93
C GLY A 827 -9.52 -32.54 -38.14
N GLN A 828 -9.67 -31.63 -39.11
CA GLN A 828 -8.81 -31.58 -40.31
C GLN A 828 -7.52 -30.81 -40.05
N GLY A 829 -6.37 -31.49 -40.20
CA GLY A 829 -5.06 -30.96 -39.87
C GLY A 829 -4.63 -31.39 -38.46
N ASP A 830 -3.41 -31.92 -38.34
CA ASP A 830 -2.84 -32.37 -37.07
C ASP A 830 -2.21 -31.21 -36.30
N LEU A 831 -1.62 -30.25 -37.02
CA LEU A 831 -1.09 -29.01 -36.47
C LEU A 831 -1.82 -27.78 -37.03
N PHE A 832 -1.84 -26.69 -36.27
CA PHE A 832 -2.33 -25.39 -36.74
C PHE A 832 -1.28 -24.30 -36.51
N LEU A 833 -0.65 -23.84 -37.59
CA LEU A 833 0.36 -22.79 -37.56
C LEU A 833 -0.29 -21.42 -37.61
N ILE A 834 -0.01 -20.59 -36.60
CA ILE A 834 -0.66 -19.30 -36.41
C ILE A 834 0.42 -18.24 -36.13
N SER A 835 0.47 -17.20 -36.97
CA SER A 835 1.33 -16.05 -36.67
C SER A 835 0.77 -15.21 -35.51
N LEU A 836 1.63 -14.52 -34.74
CA LEU A 836 1.22 -13.66 -33.62
C LEU A 836 0.13 -12.64 -34.01
N LYS A 837 0.29 -11.96 -35.15
CA LYS A 837 -0.71 -11.00 -35.64
C LYS A 837 -2.06 -11.66 -35.93
N ALA A 838 -2.05 -12.93 -36.34
CA ALA A 838 -3.21 -13.77 -36.62
C ALA A 838 -3.77 -14.54 -35.40
N GLY A 839 -3.03 -14.57 -34.30
CA GLY A 839 -3.44 -15.22 -33.04
C GLY A 839 -4.32 -14.36 -32.13
N GLY A 840 -4.36 -13.05 -32.36
CA GLY A 840 -5.18 -12.08 -31.62
C GLY A 840 -6.69 -12.11 -31.93
N PHE A 841 -7.23 -13.22 -32.44
CA PHE A 841 -8.52 -13.30 -33.14
C PHE A 841 -9.68 -13.89 -32.34
N GLY A 842 -9.62 -13.99 -31.00
CA GLY A 842 -10.78 -14.49 -30.24
C GLY A 842 -11.09 -15.99 -30.45
N LEU A 843 -10.24 -16.72 -31.18
CA LEU A 843 -10.62 -17.98 -31.82
C LEU A 843 -10.99 -19.10 -30.86
N ASN A 844 -11.95 -19.95 -31.30
CA ASN A 844 -12.25 -21.22 -30.66
C ASN A 844 -11.43 -22.39 -31.22
N LEU A 845 -10.48 -22.92 -30.43
CA LEU A 845 -9.52 -23.97 -30.83
C LEU A 845 -9.34 -25.07 -29.77
N THR A 846 -10.43 -25.47 -29.10
CA THR A 846 -10.43 -26.51 -28.05
C THR A 846 -10.04 -27.91 -28.55
N MET A 847 -10.05 -28.16 -29.87
CA MET A 847 -9.57 -29.43 -30.43
C MET A 847 -8.07 -29.69 -30.22
N ALA A 848 -7.28 -28.65 -29.93
CA ALA A 848 -5.86 -28.82 -29.60
C ALA A 848 -5.66 -29.02 -28.09
N ASP A 849 -4.88 -30.03 -27.74
CA ASP A 849 -4.41 -30.34 -26.38
C ASP A 849 -2.94 -29.94 -26.16
N TYR A 850 -2.22 -29.58 -27.23
CA TYR A 850 -0.88 -29.03 -27.15
C TYR A 850 -0.78 -27.62 -27.74
N VAL A 851 0.08 -26.80 -27.14
CA VAL A 851 0.43 -25.46 -27.65
C VAL A 851 1.95 -25.36 -27.69
N ILE A 852 2.51 -25.04 -28.85
CA ILE A 852 3.95 -24.88 -29.07
C ILE A 852 4.22 -23.41 -29.38
N ILE A 853 4.90 -22.73 -28.45
CA ILE A 853 5.44 -21.39 -28.65
C ILE A 853 6.87 -21.56 -29.15
N THR A 854 7.09 -21.32 -30.44
CA THR A 854 8.39 -21.58 -31.07
C THR A 854 9.41 -20.48 -30.81
N ASP A 855 8.96 -19.28 -30.46
CA ASP A 855 9.83 -18.14 -30.14
C ASP A 855 9.19 -17.32 -29.01
N PRO A 856 9.83 -17.21 -27.84
CA PRO A 856 9.30 -16.43 -26.72
C PRO A 856 9.10 -14.95 -27.07
N TRP A 857 8.01 -14.37 -26.58
CA TRP A 857 7.62 -12.99 -26.88
C TRP A 857 8.13 -12.01 -25.82
N TRP A 858 7.95 -10.70 -26.02
CA TRP A 858 8.30 -9.71 -24.98
C TRP A 858 7.19 -9.48 -23.96
N ASN A 859 5.95 -9.77 -24.38
CA ASN A 859 4.75 -9.58 -23.57
C ASN A 859 4.20 -10.95 -23.12
N PRO A 860 4.33 -11.30 -21.83
CA PRO A 860 3.78 -12.56 -21.30
C PRO A 860 2.27 -12.70 -21.50
N ALA A 861 1.53 -11.59 -21.54
CA ALA A 861 0.08 -11.57 -21.72
C ALA A 861 -0.32 -12.08 -23.11
N ALA A 862 0.49 -11.80 -24.13
CA ALA A 862 0.23 -12.30 -25.48
C ALA A 862 0.37 -13.84 -25.52
N GLU A 863 1.40 -14.40 -24.86
CA GLU A 863 1.57 -15.87 -24.78
C GLU A 863 0.42 -16.53 -24.03
N GLU A 864 -0.04 -15.90 -22.94
CA GLU A 864 -1.22 -16.35 -22.19
C GLU A 864 -2.49 -16.29 -23.04
N GLN A 865 -2.65 -15.25 -23.87
CA GLN A 865 -3.75 -15.17 -24.85
C GLN A 865 -3.70 -16.29 -25.88
N ALA A 866 -2.50 -16.69 -26.31
CA ALA A 866 -2.31 -17.79 -27.25
C ALA A 866 -2.65 -19.15 -26.62
N SER A 867 -2.15 -19.42 -25.40
CA SER A 867 -2.44 -20.68 -24.69
C SER A 867 -3.92 -20.79 -24.30
N ALA A 868 -4.56 -19.68 -23.93
CA ALA A 868 -6.00 -19.61 -23.63
C ALA A 868 -6.91 -19.93 -24.83
N ARG A 869 -6.37 -20.04 -26.06
CA ARG A 869 -7.15 -20.52 -27.22
C ARG A 869 -7.44 -22.02 -27.12
N ALA A 870 -6.53 -22.80 -26.54
CA ALA A 870 -6.70 -24.22 -26.29
C ALA A 870 -7.23 -24.49 -24.87
N HIS A 871 -6.66 -23.81 -23.85
CA HIS A 871 -7.03 -23.98 -22.44
C HIS A 871 -8.20 -23.06 -22.05
N ARG A 872 -9.42 -23.48 -22.40
CA ARG A 872 -10.65 -22.75 -22.10
C ARG A 872 -11.86 -23.67 -21.93
N ILE A 873 -13.00 -23.09 -21.55
CA ILE A 873 -14.27 -23.79 -21.38
C ILE A 873 -14.59 -24.62 -22.63
N GLY A 874 -14.92 -25.90 -22.43
CA GLY A 874 -15.12 -26.88 -23.51
C GLY A 874 -13.90 -27.75 -23.81
N GLN A 875 -12.76 -27.50 -23.16
CA GLN A 875 -11.60 -28.38 -23.21
C GLN A 875 -11.84 -29.63 -22.34
N ALA A 876 -11.66 -30.81 -22.93
CA ALA A 876 -11.83 -32.10 -22.26
C ALA A 876 -10.50 -32.76 -21.87
N ARG A 877 -9.38 -32.34 -22.45
CA ARG A 877 -8.05 -32.90 -22.22
C ARG A 877 -7.12 -31.93 -21.47
N PRO A 878 -6.20 -32.41 -20.63
CA PRO A 878 -5.12 -31.58 -20.10
C PRO A 878 -4.37 -30.87 -21.22
N VAL A 879 -4.05 -29.59 -21.03
CA VAL A 879 -3.35 -28.79 -22.05
C VAL A 879 -1.89 -28.64 -21.68
N THR A 880 -0.99 -29.03 -22.59
CA THR A 880 0.45 -28.84 -22.40
C THR A 880 0.97 -27.73 -23.29
N VAL A 881 1.67 -26.76 -22.69
CA VAL A 881 2.29 -25.63 -23.40
C VAL A 881 3.80 -25.81 -23.42
N TYR A 882 4.35 -26.11 -24.59
CA TYR A 882 5.79 -26.12 -24.84
C TYR A 882 6.28 -24.75 -25.27
N ARG A 883 7.34 -24.27 -24.63
CA ARG A 883 8.06 -23.06 -25.03
C ARG A 883 9.47 -23.45 -25.45
N LEU A 884 9.76 -23.38 -26.74
CA LEU A 884 11.07 -23.72 -27.30
C LEU A 884 12.04 -22.55 -27.07
N VAL A 885 13.13 -22.80 -26.35
CA VAL A 885 14.12 -21.77 -26.00
C VAL A 885 15.50 -22.22 -26.43
N THR A 886 16.14 -21.49 -27.34
CA THR A 886 17.52 -21.81 -27.76
C THR A 886 18.51 -21.43 -26.66
N GLN A 887 19.31 -22.39 -26.19
CA GLN A 887 20.31 -22.18 -25.14
C GLN A 887 21.43 -21.23 -25.59
N GLY A 888 21.92 -20.39 -24.68
CA GLY A 888 22.95 -19.40 -24.96
C GLY A 888 22.49 -18.28 -25.90
N SER A 889 21.17 -18.08 -26.03
CA SER A 889 20.59 -17.06 -26.90
C SER A 889 19.87 -15.97 -26.10
N ILE A 890 19.43 -14.93 -26.82
CA ILE A 890 18.61 -13.85 -26.24
C ILE A 890 17.27 -14.36 -25.67
N GLU A 891 16.77 -15.51 -26.12
CA GLU A 891 15.48 -16.05 -25.70
C GLU A 891 15.46 -16.46 -24.22
N GLU A 892 16.56 -17.01 -23.69
CA GLU A 892 16.68 -17.35 -22.26
C GLU A 892 16.50 -16.11 -21.38
N LYS A 893 17.08 -14.98 -21.80
CA LYS A 893 16.96 -13.72 -21.08
C LYS A 893 15.52 -13.18 -21.13
N ILE A 894 14.84 -13.32 -22.26
CA ILE A 894 13.43 -12.95 -22.43
C ILE A 894 12.54 -13.78 -21.48
N VAL A 895 12.75 -15.08 -21.40
CA VAL A 895 11.97 -15.97 -20.51
C VAL A 895 12.25 -15.66 -19.03
N ARG A 896 13.50 -15.36 -18.65
CA ARG A 896 13.82 -14.89 -17.28
C ARG A 896 13.08 -13.60 -16.95
N LEU A 897 13.04 -12.63 -17.87
CA LEU A 897 12.27 -11.39 -17.71
C LEU A 897 10.76 -11.64 -17.55
N HIS A 898 10.21 -12.67 -18.21
CA HIS A 898 8.79 -13.02 -18.08
C HIS A 898 8.42 -13.45 -16.68
N ARG A 899 9.26 -14.28 -16.04
CA ARG A 899 9.05 -14.72 -14.66
C ARG A 899 9.00 -13.51 -13.73
N SER A 900 10.00 -12.64 -13.83
CA SER A 900 10.00 -11.39 -13.05
C SER A 900 8.76 -10.53 -13.33
N LYS A 901 8.29 -10.37 -14.58
CA LYS A 901 7.09 -9.56 -14.87
C LYS A 901 5.76 -10.16 -14.40
N ARG A 902 5.59 -11.49 -14.49
CA ARG A 902 4.35 -12.16 -14.08
C ARG A 902 4.11 -12.02 -12.58
N ASP A 903 5.14 -12.26 -11.78
CA ASP A 903 5.07 -12.15 -10.32
C ASP A 903 4.69 -10.73 -9.87
N LEU A 904 5.08 -9.70 -10.63
CA LEU A 904 4.79 -8.29 -10.34
C LEU A 904 3.37 -7.85 -10.73
N ALA A 905 2.87 -8.32 -11.88
CA ALA A 905 1.54 -7.96 -12.38
C ALA A 905 0.43 -8.61 -11.54
N GLU A 906 0.65 -9.84 -11.06
CA GLU A 906 -0.20 -10.45 -10.04
C GLU A 906 -0.11 -9.66 -8.73
N GLY A 907 1.10 -9.26 -8.31
CA GLY A 907 1.36 -8.53 -7.07
C GLY A 907 0.58 -7.22 -6.88
N ILE A 908 0.41 -6.39 -7.92
CA ILE A 908 -0.32 -5.10 -7.80
C ILE A 908 -1.82 -5.28 -7.53
N LEU A 909 -2.41 -6.40 -7.93
CA LEU A 909 -3.82 -6.73 -7.67
C LEU A 909 -3.99 -7.70 -6.50
N SER A 910 -2.97 -8.52 -6.18
CA SER A 910 -3.00 -9.56 -5.13
C SER A 910 -2.27 -9.21 -3.82
N GLY A 911 -1.25 -8.35 -3.80
CA GLY A 911 -0.61 -7.86 -2.55
C GLY A 911 0.91 -7.72 -2.55
N HIS A 912 1.60 -8.00 -3.65
CA HIS A 912 3.05 -8.10 -3.71
C HIS A 912 3.69 -7.00 -4.58
N ASP A 913 4.98 -6.78 -4.33
CA ASP A 913 5.77 -5.66 -4.84
C ASP A 913 5.74 -5.49 -6.36
N ALA A 914 5.54 -4.26 -6.84
CA ALA A 914 5.72 -3.83 -8.23
C ALA A 914 7.18 -3.43 -8.55
N ALA A 915 7.65 -3.61 -9.79
CA ALA A 915 8.91 -3.05 -10.29
C ALA A 915 8.70 -2.31 -11.61
N ALA A 916 9.58 -1.35 -11.87
CA ALA A 916 9.52 -0.37 -12.95
C ALA A 916 9.62 -0.97 -14.38
N PRO A 917 9.14 -0.25 -15.41
CA PRO A 917 9.27 -0.62 -16.82
C PRO A 917 10.74 -0.76 -17.27
N ILE A 918 10.97 -1.64 -18.25
CA ILE A 918 12.31 -1.86 -18.83
C ILE A 918 12.84 -0.58 -19.46
N ASP A 919 13.92 -0.04 -18.90
CA ASP A 919 14.61 1.13 -19.43
C ASP A 919 15.65 0.73 -20.51
N ALA A 920 16.26 1.74 -21.13
CA ALA A 920 17.28 1.51 -22.16
C ALA A 920 18.53 0.81 -21.61
N ALA A 921 18.85 0.97 -20.33
CA ALA A 921 20.00 0.34 -19.69
C ALA A 921 19.75 -1.17 -19.52
N GLN A 922 18.57 -1.55 -19.04
CA GLN A 922 18.14 -2.94 -18.92
C GLN A 922 18.08 -3.65 -20.28
N LEU A 923 17.65 -2.96 -21.36
CA LEU A 923 17.71 -3.51 -22.72
C LEU A 923 19.15 -3.73 -23.20
N MET A 924 20.10 -2.87 -22.82
CA MET A 924 21.51 -3.05 -23.14
C MET A 924 22.14 -4.20 -22.33
N ASP A 925 21.71 -4.42 -21.09
CA ASP A 925 22.17 -5.55 -20.28
C ASP A 925 21.77 -6.91 -20.90
N LEU A 926 20.73 -6.94 -21.74
CA LEU A 926 20.39 -8.13 -22.53
C LEU A 926 21.43 -8.47 -23.59
N LEU A 927 22.26 -7.51 -24.03
CA LEU A 927 23.32 -7.75 -25.02
C LEU A 927 24.65 -8.17 -24.39
N LYS A 928 24.91 -7.76 -23.14
CA LYS A 928 26.16 -8.05 -22.42
C LYS A 928 26.30 -9.56 -22.13
N ALA A 929 27.54 -10.05 -22.15
CA ALA A 929 27.89 -11.38 -21.68
C ALA A 929 27.62 -11.51 -20.17
N GLN A 930 27.35 -12.73 -19.71
CA GLN A 930 27.55 -13.08 -18.30
C GLN A 930 28.98 -13.55 -18.11
#